data_AF-A0A4W2DXP7-F1
#
_entry.id   AF-A0A4W2DXP7-F1
#
_cell.length_a   1.000
_cell.length_b   1.000
_cell.length_c   1.000
_cell.angle_alpha   90.00
_cell.angle_beta   90.00
_cell.angle_gamma   90.00
#
_symmetry.space_group_name_H-M   'P 1'
#
loop_
_entity.id
_entity.type
_entity.pdbx_description
1 polymer ?
#
loop_
_entity_poly.entity_id
_entity_poly.type
_entity_poly.pdbx_seq_one_letter_code
_entity_poly.pdbx_strand_id
1 'polypeptide(L)'
;MHRNVRYNCRVIFLNRWVTAGSSTTPFSPRLGAWSPGAVASSGTTFMAVGYQEGRCLGWPCFSWALSPLTPSDIRYRDDGWSLGTHSSVVRRSVLGGRPCNKVCLADPGHQLLASAHPPGLSCSVPIDGQGGRAGGCSMSRGACSSQERPCSPVCRKILLIRPKMALANEGNYRELRWFTPWSRSRQTEEYFLPRMLQDLTKQETVPFGDAVLSTWDTCIGSEVCEELWTPHSPHVDMGLDGVEIFTNASGSHHVLRKAHARVDLVTMATTKNGGIYLLANQKGCDGDRLYYDGCALIAMNGSIFAQGSQFSLDDVEVLTATLDLEDIRSYRAEISSRNLAASRVSPYPRVKVDFALSCHEDLLEPVSEPIEWKYHSPAEEISLGPACWLWDFLRRSRQAGFFLPLSGGVDSAATACLVYSMCHQVCEAVKRGNLEVLADVRTIVNQLSYTPQDPRELCGRVLTTCYMASENSSQETCDRARELAQQIGSHHIGLHIDPVVKALVGLFSLVTGASPRFAVHGGSDRENLALQNVQARVRMVIAYLFAQLSLWSRGAPGGLLVLGSANVDESLLGYLTKYDCSSADINPIGGISKTDLRAFVQLCVERFQLPALQSILAAPATAELEPLAHGRVSQTDEEDMGMTYAELSVYGRLRKVAKTGPYSMFCKLLDMWRDTCSPRQVADKVKCFFSKYSMNRHKMTTLTPAYHAESYSPDDNRFDLRPFLYNTRWPWQFRCIENQVLQLEGRQRQELDGVD
;
A
#
# COMPACT_ATOMS: atom_id res chain seq x y z
N MET A 1 7.28 11.68 34.55
CA MET A 1 7.32 12.84 33.62
C MET A 1 6.77 12.40 32.27
N HIS A 2 5.54 12.76 31.90
CA HIS A 2 5.03 12.41 30.56
C HIS A 2 5.53 13.43 29.53
N ARG A 3 6.55 13.06 28.76
CA ARG A 3 6.83 13.74 27.49
C ARG A 3 5.75 13.28 26.50
N ASN A 4 5.11 14.19 25.78
CA ASN A 4 4.05 13.89 24.81
C ASN A 4 4.62 13.26 23.52
N VAL A 5 5.18 12.05 23.66
CA VAL A 5 5.87 11.31 22.61
C VAL A 5 4.99 10.14 22.17
N ARG A 6 4.89 9.95 20.86
CA ARG A 6 4.23 8.79 20.24
C ARG A 6 5.31 7.85 19.70
N TYR A 7 5.17 6.56 19.96
CA TYR A 7 6.07 5.51 19.45
C TYR A 7 5.27 4.56 18.57
N ASN A 8 5.87 4.06 17.49
CA ASN A 8 5.36 2.87 16.81
C ASN A 8 5.78 1.67 17.68
N CYS A 9 4.85 0.83 18.13
CA CYS A 9 5.12 -0.19 19.16
C CYS A 9 4.54 -1.55 18.80
N ARG A 10 5.31 -2.60 19.10
CA ARG A 10 4.81 -3.96 19.17
C ARG A 10 4.45 -4.30 20.61
N VAL A 11 3.19 -4.64 20.86
CA VAL A 11 2.72 -5.15 22.15
C VAL A 11 2.80 -6.67 22.11
N ILE A 12 3.47 -7.27 23.10
CA ILE A 12 3.60 -8.73 23.22
C ILE A 12 2.86 -9.16 24.48
N PHE A 13 1.98 -10.15 24.35
CA PHE A 13 1.15 -10.67 25.44
C PHE A 13 1.08 -12.19 25.41
N LEU A 14 0.77 -12.77 26.57
CA LEU A 14 0.49 -14.19 26.72
C LEU A 14 -1.03 -14.42 26.77
N ASN A 15 -1.51 -15.43 26.07
CA ASN A 15 -2.93 -15.80 26.06
C ASN A 15 -3.08 -17.33 25.95
N ARG A 16 -3.25 -18.01 27.09
CA ARG A 16 -3.55 -19.45 27.12
C ARG A 16 -4.98 -19.70 26.64
N TRP A 17 -5.13 -20.17 25.41
CA TRP A 17 -6.33 -20.89 24.98
C TRP A 17 -6.26 -22.31 25.53
N VAL A 18 -7.19 -22.66 26.41
CA VAL A 18 -7.41 -24.05 26.82
C VAL A 18 -8.57 -24.59 26.01
N THR A 19 -8.27 -25.40 25.00
CA THR A 19 -9.27 -26.21 24.29
C THR A 19 -9.73 -27.34 25.23
N ALA A 20 -10.99 -27.27 25.68
CA ALA A 20 -11.57 -28.33 26.49
C ALA A 20 -11.75 -29.60 25.63
N GLY A 21 -11.10 -30.69 26.02
CA GLY A 21 -11.20 -31.98 25.33
C GLY A 21 -12.64 -32.51 25.33
N SER A 22 -13.14 -32.91 24.16
CA SER A 22 -14.51 -33.38 23.98
C SER A 22 -14.72 -34.81 24.46
N SER A 23 -15.37 -34.99 25.61
CA SER A 23 -15.92 -36.29 26.00
C SER A 23 -17.17 -36.60 25.15
N THR A 24 -17.15 -37.75 24.48
CA THR A 24 -18.13 -38.09 23.44
C THR A 24 -19.39 -38.76 24.01
N THR A 25 -20.53 -38.07 23.96
CA THR A 25 -21.87 -38.69 23.96
C THR A 25 -22.80 -37.93 22.99
N PRO A 26 -23.67 -38.62 22.23
CA PRO A 26 -24.43 -37.98 21.14
C PRO A 26 -25.80 -37.46 21.57
N PHE A 27 -26.09 -36.20 21.23
CA PHE A 27 -27.45 -35.64 21.14
C PHE A 27 -27.54 -34.68 19.95
N SER A 28 -28.69 -34.65 19.28
CA SER A 28 -28.92 -33.84 18.06
C SER A 28 -30.40 -33.42 17.96
N PRO A 29 -30.76 -32.48 17.06
CA PRO A 29 -30.14 -31.16 16.92
C PRO A 29 -31.18 -30.03 16.84
N ARG A 30 -30.83 -28.79 17.21
CA ARG A 30 -31.58 -27.58 16.81
C ARG A 30 -30.69 -26.36 16.54
N LEU A 31 -30.74 -25.89 15.30
CA LEU A 31 -30.52 -24.50 14.83
C LEU A 31 -29.32 -23.73 15.40
N GLY A 32 -28.22 -23.69 14.62
CA GLY A 32 -27.06 -22.82 14.87
C GLY A 32 -25.85 -23.26 14.06
N ALA A 33 -25.83 -22.97 12.76
CA ALA A 33 -24.79 -23.49 11.86
C ALA A 33 -23.43 -22.78 12.05
N TRP A 34 -22.52 -23.44 12.77
CA TRP A 34 -21.08 -23.25 12.63
C TRP A 34 -20.55 -24.34 11.69
N SER A 35 -19.73 -23.95 10.71
CA SER A 35 -19.07 -24.90 9.79
C SER A 35 -17.68 -25.27 10.33
N PRO A 36 -17.40 -26.54 10.68
CA PRO A 36 -16.05 -26.97 11.04
C PRO A 36 -15.19 -27.12 9.78
N GLY A 37 -14.02 -26.48 9.78
CA GLY A 37 -13.16 -26.39 8.59
C GLY A 37 -11.67 -26.15 8.90
N ALA A 38 -11.20 -26.59 10.07
CA ALA A 38 -9.79 -26.53 10.45
C ALA A 38 -9.36 -27.88 11.03
N VAL A 39 -8.20 -28.39 10.59
CA VAL A 39 -7.53 -29.52 11.25
C VAL A 39 -6.96 -29.01 12.57
N ALA A 40 -7.41 -29.58 13.69
CA ALA A 40 -7.03 -29.11 15.01
C ALA A 40 -5.69 -29.71 15.45
N SER A 41 -4.58 -29.02 15.19
CA SER A 41 -3.34 -29.18 15.97
C SER A 41 -3.44 -28.40 17.28
N SER A 42 -2.90 -28.96 18.36
CA SER A 42 -3.02 -28.43 19.73
C SER A 42 -1.98 -27.35 20.05
N GLY A 43 -2.10 -26.17 19.43
CA GLY A 43 -1.16 -25.05 19.63
C GLY A 43 -1.65 -23.94 20.57
N THR A 44 -0.80 -23.49 21.50
CA THR A 44 -1.02 -22.23 22.26
C THR A 44 -0.31 -21.06 21.57
N THR A 45 -1.08 -20.10 21.04
CA THR A 45 -0.52 -19.03 20.18
C THR A 45 0.11 -17.86 20.96
N PHE A 46 1.38 -17.54 20.66
CA PHE A 46 1.94 -16.21 20.89
C PHE A 46 1.36 -15.21 19.86
N MET A 47 0.24 -14.58 20.18
CA MET A 47 -0.28 -13.48 19.36
C MET A 47 0.51 -12.19 19.58
N ALA A 48 1.01 -11.60 18.48
CA ALA A 48 1.42 -10.21 18.44
C ALA A 48 0.38 -9.43 17.63
N VAL A 49 -0.50 -8.68 18.31
CA VAL A 49 -1.53 -7.86 17.66
C VAL A 49 -1.03 -6.43 17.52
N GLY A 50 -0.84 -5.99 16.27
CA GLY A 50 -0.88 -4.57 15.94
C GLY A 50 -2.33 -4.10 16.10
N TYR A 51 -2.59 -3.20 17.05
CA TYR A 51 -3.96 -2.84 17.43
C TYR A 51 -4.59 -1.86 16.43
N GLN A 52 -5.25 -2.40 15.40
CA GLN A 52 -6.21 -1.67 14.58
C GLN A 52 -7.63 -2.15 14.89
N GLU A 53 -8.54 -1.23 15.23
CA GLU A 53 -9.94 -1.57 15.52
C GLU A 53 -10.73 -1.82 14.23
N GLY A 54 -11.05 -3.09 13.98
CA GLY A 54 -11.83 -3.52 12.82
C GLY A 54 -13.33 -3.20 12.92
N ARG A 55 -13.74 -1.97 12.60
CA ARG A 55 -15.07 -1.68 12.02
C ARG A 55 -15.00 -0.60 10.94
N CYS A 56 -15.44 -0.95 9.73
CA CYS A 56 -15.44 -0.04 8.59
C CYS A 56 -16.50 1.07 8.72
N LEU A 57 -16.08 2.21 9.27
CA LEU A 57 -16.55 3.53 8.86
C LEU A 57 -15.32 4.34 8.41
N GLY A 58 -15.47 5.16 7.36
CA GLY A 58 -14.38 5.99 6.85
C GLY A 58 -13.92 7.03 7.88
N TRP A 59 -12.74 7.62 7.65
CA TRP A 59 -12.10 8.59 8.57
C TRP A 59 -13.10 9.59 9.18
N PRO A 60 -13.21 9.59 10.52
CA PRO A 60 -12.71 10.75 11.26
C PRO A 60 -11.58 10.37 12.22
N CYS A 61 -10.61 11.26 12.38
CA CYS A 61 -9.52 11.10 13.33
C CYS A 61 -10.00 11.22 14.78
N PHE A 62 -10.43 10.11 15.40
CA PHE A 62 -10.59 10.03 16.85
C PHE A 62 -9.23 9.96 17.55
N SER A 63 -8.61 11.14 17.68
CA SER A 63 -7.39 11.32 18.46
C SER A 63 -7.68 11.14 19.94
N TRP A 64 -7.17 10.07 20.54
CA TRP A 64 -6.99 9.98 22.00
C TRP A 64 -5.91 10.97 22.45
N ALA A 65 -6.29 12.25 22.55
CA ALA A 65 -5.54 13.29 23.23
C ALA A 65 -6.06 13.38 24.68
N LEU A 66 -5.31 12.80 25.62
CA LEU A 66 -5.64 12.84 27.04
C LEU A 66 -5.32 14.22 27.64
N SER A 67 -6.25 15.16 27.49
CA SER A 67 -6.23 16.46 28.18
C SER A 67 -7.09 16.40 29.45
N PRO A 68 -6.55 16.68 30.65
CA PRO A 68 -7.37 16.94 31.83
C PRO A 68 -8.05 18.31 31.72
N LEU A 69 -9.30 18.41 32.19
CA LEU A 69 -10.07 19.64 32.19
C LEU A 69 -9.82 20.46 33.46
N THR A 70 -9.34 21.70 33.31
CA THR A 70 -9.90 22.93 33.91
C THR A 70 -9.25 24.17 33.28
N PRO A 71 -10.01 25.22 32.91
CA PRO A 71 -9.43 26.48 32.47
C PRO A 71 -9.20 27.45 33.65
N SER A 72 -8.00 28.03 33.74
CA SER A 72 -7.72 29.16 34.64
C SER A 72 -6.67 30.10 34.04
N ASP A 73 -6.90 31.40 34.21
CA ASP A 73 -6.19 32.51 33.56
C ASP A 73 -4.65 32.44 33.53
N ILE A 74 -4.07 32.48 32.33
CA ILE A 74 -2.72 33.01 32.12
C ILE A 74 -2.77 34.02 30.97
N ARG A 75 -2.34 35.26 31.28
CA ARG A 75 -2.24 36.36 30.32
C ARG A 75 -0.89 36.29 29.62
N TYR A 76 -0.85 36.49 28.31
CA TYR A 76 0.42 36.79 27.64
C TYR A 76 0.99 38.11 28.16
N ARG A 77 2.28 38.11 28.49
CA ARG A 77 3.12 39.31 28.53
C ARG A 77 4.04 39.25 27.33
N ASP A 78 4.08 40.34 26.57
CA ASP A 78 5.13 40.60 25.61
C ASP A 78 6.34 41.20 26.35
N ASP A 79 7.48 40.52 26.32
CA ASP A 79 8.79 41.10 26.63
C ASP A 79 9.61 41.06 25.34
N GLY A 80 9.64 42.18 24.61
CA GLY A 80 10.21 42.27 23.27
C GLY A 80 11.67 42.72 23.24
N TRP A 81 12.38 42.37 22.16
CA TRP A 81 13.64 43.01 21.77
C TRP A 81 13.54 43.59 20.36
N SER A 82 14.01 44.83 20.23
CA SER A 82 14.21 45.53 18.94
C SER A 82 15.64 45.26 18.43
N LEU A 83 16.12 45.69 17.26
CA LEU A 83 15.82 46.88 16.45
C LEU A 83 16.41 46.67 15.03
N GLY A 84 15.82 47.22 13.96
CA GLY A 84 16.43 47.17 12.61
C GLY A 84 15.54 47.75 11.48
N THR A 85 15.91 48.92 10.95
CA THR A 85 15.20 49.66 9.87
C THR A 85 15.61 49.16 8.47
N HIS A 86 14.82 49.27 7.38
CA HIS A 86 14.27 50.52 6.81
C HIS A 86 12.96 50.38 5.98
N SER A 87 12.39 51.55 5.65
CA SER A 87 11.22 51.88 4.79
C SER A 87 11.31 51.37 3.33
N SER A 88 10.26 51.38 2.48
CA SER A 88 8.98 52.15 2.42
C SER A 88 7.82 51.28 1.89
N VAL A 89 6.56 51.35 2.37
CA VAL A 89 5.55 52.45 2.40
C VAL A 89 4.91 52.80 1.05
N VAL A 90 3.70 52.25 0.83
CA VAL A 90 2.58 52.90 0.11
C VAL A 90 1.32 52.70 0.96
N ARG A 91 0.49 53.75 1.14
CA ARG A 91 -0.75 53.72 1.93
C ARG A 91 -1.99 53.88 1.03
N ARG A 92 -3.11 53.25 1.42
CA ARG A 92 -4.47 53.84 1.28
C ARG A 92 -5.38 53.37 2.42
N SER A 93 -6.19 54.29 2.95
CA SER A 93 -7.26 54.08 3.93
C SER A 93 -8.46 53.36 3.27
N VAL A 94 -9.21 52.48 3.94
CA VAL A 94 -10.00 52.60 5.19
C VAL A 94 -11.21 53.54 5.04
N LEU A 95 -12.37 52.92 4.78
CA LEU A 95 -13.76 53.22 5.20
C LEU A 95 -14.55 51.92 4.89
N GLY A 96 -15.56 51.47 5.64
CA GLY A 96 -16.10 51.96 6.92
C GLY A 96 -17.59 51.60 7.04
N GLY A 97 -17.93 50.46 7.65
CA GLY A 97 -19.34 50.07 7.85
C GLY A 97 -19.58 48.62 8.30
N ARG A 98 -20.03 48.45 9.54
CA ARG A 98 -20.88 47.33 9.99
C ARG A 98 -22.27 47.91 10.33
N PRO A 99 -23.30 47.07 10.46
CA PRO A 99 -23.69 46.75 11.83
C PRO A 99 -23.83 45.24 12.08
N CYS A 100 -23.65 44.84 13.34
CA CYS A 100 -24.11 43.54 13.83
C CYS A 100 -25.55 43.67 14.31
N ASN A 101 -26.37 42.64 14.12
CA ASN A 101 -27.54 42.38 14.97
C ASN A 101 -27.70 40.87 15.15
N LYS A 102 -27.40 40.38 16.35
CA LYS A 102 -27.93 39.11 16.85
C LYS A 102 -29.06 39.45 17.81
N VAL A 103 -30.26 38.97 17.54
CA VAL A 103 -31.42 39.11 18.44
C VAL A 103 -31.54 37.84 19.28
N CYS A 104 -31.91 38.00 20.54
CA CYS A 104 -32.03 36.90 21.50
C CYS A 104 -33.43 36.24 21.46
N LEU A 105 -33.46 34.99 21.95
CA LEU A 105 -34.53 34.33 22.69
C LEU A 105 -35.91 35.02 22.74
N ALA A 106 -36.93 34.31 22.24
CA ALA A 106 -38.30 34.42 22.73
C ALA A 106 -38.96 33.02 22.72
N ASP A 107 -39.53 32.63 23.86
CA ASP A 107 -40.35 31.43 24.07
C ASP A 107 -41.51 31.82 24.99
N PRO A 108 -42.76 31.51 24.62
CA PRO A 108 -43.77 31.24 25.65
C PRO A 108 -44.81 30.16 25.26
N GLY A 109 -45.12 29.22 26.19
CA GLY A 109 -46.19 28.23 25.98
C GLY A 109 -46.52 27.30 27.17
N HIS A 110 -46.92 27.85 28.32
CA HIS A 110 -47.12 27.09 29.57
C HIS A 110 -48.50 26.41 29.74
N GLN A 111 -48.51 25.17 30.26
CA GLN A 111 -49.44 24.57 31.25
C GLN A 111 -48.84 23.20 31.67
N LEU A 112 -48.36 22.87 32.89
CA LEU A 112 -48.35 23.43 34.25
C LEU A 112 -49.47 22.94 35.21
N LEU A 113 -49.13 21.99 36.10
CA LEU A 113 -49.53 21.76 37.51
C LEU A 113 -48.84 20.43 37.97
N ALA A 114 -47.83 20.43 38.86
CA ALA A 114 -47.90 20.40 40.35
C ALA A 114 -48.50 19.09 40.94
N SER A 115 -47.95 18.39 41.95
CA SER A 115 -46.73 18.47 42.80
C SER A 115 -46.47 17.04 43.41
N ALA A 116 -45.61 16.68 44.40
CA ALA A 116 -44.74 17.35 45.39
C ALA A 116 -43.59 16.41 45.89
N HIS A 117 -42.89 16.76 46.99
CA HIS A 117 -41.78 16.05 47.67
C HIS A 117 -41.70 16.49 49.16
N PRO A 118 -40.89 15.91 50.08
CA PRO A 118 -40.14 14.63 50.17
C PRO A 118 -40.46 13.93 51.56
N PRO A 119 -39.53 13.48 52.45
CA PRO A 119 -38.27 12.69 52.36
C PRO A 119 -38.16 11.44 53.30
N GLY A 120 -37.20 10.54 53.02
CA GLY A 120 -36.19 10.12 54.01
C GLY A 120 -36.33 8.81 54.83
N LEU A 121 -35.15 8.31 55.28
CA LEU A 121 -34.87 7.28 56.32
C LEU A 121 -35.34 5.82 56.06
N SER A 122 -34.79 4.78 56.73
CA SER A 122 -33.38 4.42 57.03
C SER A 122 -33.32 3.01 57.67
N CYS A 123 -32.28 2.22 57.36
CA CYS A 123 -31.75 1.09 58.16
C CYS A 123 -32.67 -0.09 58.55
N SER A 124 -32.20 -1.33 58.35
CA SER A 124 -31.77 -2.25 59.42
C SER A 124 -31.84 -3.74 59.01
N VAL A 125 -31.02 -4.55 59.68
CA VAL A 125 -30.84 -6.00 59.49
C VAL A 125 -31.61 -6.74 60.58
N PRO A 126 -32.00 -8.00 60.37
CA PRO A 126 -32.00 -8.97 61.46
C PRO A 126 -31.06 -10.15 61.17
N ILE A 127 -30.17 -10.41 62.14
CA ILE A 127 -29.41 -11.66 62.29
C ILE A 127 -30.11 -12.42 63.43
N ASP A 128 -30.45 -13.70 63.24
CA ASP A 128 -30.20 -14.75 64.24
C ASP A 128 -30.58 -16.15 63.76
N GLY A 129 -30.02 -17.19 64.38
CA GLY A 129 -30.33 -18.59 64.09
C GLY A 129 -29.22 -19.58 64.45
N GLN A 130 -29.07 -19.89 65.75
CA GLN A 130 -27.99 -20.78 66.25
C GLN A 130 -28.34 -22.29 66.21
N GLY A 131 -27.29 -23.11 66.12
CA GLY A 131 -27.28 -24.51 66.60
C GLY A 131 -27.05 -25.58 65.51
N GLY A 132 -26.33 -26.68 65.75
CA GLY A 132 -25.48 -27.00 66.91
C GLY A 132 -25.34 -28.52 67.17
N ARG A 133 -24.11 -29.00 67.45
CA ARG A 133 -23.71 -30.41 67.76
C ARG A 133 -23.69 -31.38 66.55
N ALA A 134 -22.97 -32.52 66.58
CA ALA A 134 -21.68 -32.86 67.21
C ALA A 134 -21.20 -34.26 66.77
N GLY A 135 -19.88 -34.46 66.64
CA GLY A 135 -19.21 -35.77 66.80
C GLY A 135 -19.13 -36.69 65.57
N GLY A 136 -17.97 -37.34 65.41
CA GLY A 136 -17.73 -38.36 64.38
C GLY A 136 -16.27 -38.40 63.91
N CYS A 137 -15.44 -39.28 64.49
CA CYS A 137 -14.05 -39.45 64.10
C CYS A 137 -13.77 -40.91 63.73
N SER A 138 -13.31 -41.16 62.51
CA SER A 138 -12.88 -42.49 62.04
C SER A 138 -11.86 -42.35 60.92
N MET A 139 -10.65 -42.89 61.11
CA MET A 139 -9.68 -43.01 60.01
C MET A 139 -10.03 -44.22 59.13
N SER A 140 -10.13 -44.02 57.82
CA SER A 140 -10.13 -45.13 56.85
C SER A 140 -9.23 -44.81 55.65
N ARG A 141 -8.25 -45.69 55.47
CA ARG A 141 -7.14 -45.65 54.50
C ARG A 141 -7.52 -45.17 53.09
N GLY A 142 -6.70 -44.24 52.58
CA GLY A 142 -6.06 -44.37 51.26
C GLY A 142 -6.95 -44.42 50.02
N ALA A 143 -7.27 -43.24 49.47
CA ALA A 143 -7.50 -43.06 48.04
C ALA A 143 -6.45 -42.08 47.51
N CYS A 144 -5.71 -42.46 46.46
CA CYS A 144 -4.76 -41.55 45.81
C CYS A 144 -5.56 -40.64 44.85
N SER A 145 -6.15 -39.57 45.38
CA SER A 145 -6.85 -38.58 44.56
C SER A 145 -5.85 -37.86 43.67
N SER A 146 -5.95 -38.10 42.36
CA SER A 146 -5.29 -37.30 41.34
C SER A 146 -5.61 -35.82 41.59
N GLN A 147 -4.58 -35.01 41.86
CA GLN A 147 -4.73 -33.56 41.85
C GLN A 147 -4.93 -33.12 40.39
N GLU A 148 -6.19 -33.08 39.98
CA GLU A 148 -6.62 -32.24 38.87
C GLU A 148 -6.10 -30.82 39.17
N ARG A 149 -5.10 -30.36 38.41
CA ARG A 149 -4.63 -28.99 38.53
C ARG A 149 -5.81 -28.09 38.17
N PRO A 150 -6.31 -27.22 39.06
CA PRO A 150 -7.45 -26.37 38.73
C PRO A 150 -7.15 -25.61 37.44
N CYS A 151 -8.08 -25.62 36.48
CA CYS A 151 -7.93 -24.94 35.20
C CYS A 151 -7.62 -23.46 35.46
N SER A 152 -6.34 -23.09 35.33
CA SER A 152 -5.86 -21.77 35.74
C SER A 152 -6.58 -20.69 34.91
N PRO A 153 -7.12 -19.62 35.53
CA PRO A 153 -7.86 -18.60 34.81
C PRO A 153 -6.99 -18.01 33.69
N VAL A 154 -7.62 -17.62 32.57
CA VAL A 154 -6.91 -17.18 31.37
C VAL A 154 -6.08 -15.93 31.67
N CYS A 155 -4.78 -16.14 31.94
CA CYS A 155 -3.80 -15.12 32.28
C CYS A 155 -3.46 -14.23 31.08
N ARG A 156 -4.39 -13.33 30.73
CA ARG A 156 -4.21 -12.28 29.71
C ARG A 156 -3.24 -11.21 30.24
N LYS A 157 -1.94 -11.50 30.20
CA LYS A 157 -0.89 -10.57 30.63
C LYS A 157 -0.12 -10.01 29.45
N ILE A 158 0.15 -8.70 29.50
CA ILE A 158 1.11 -8.04 28.60
C ILE A 158 2.51 -8.27 29.19
N LEU A 159 3.44 -8.76 28.38
CA LEU A 159 4.80 -9.14 28.80
C LEU A 159 5.78 -7.99 28.55
N LEU A 160 5.70 -7.36 27.38
CA LEU A 160 6.62 -6.34 26.91
C LEU A 160 5.93 -5.45 25.87
N ILE A 161 6.22 -4.15 25.89
CA ILE A 161 5.95 -3.24 24.77
C ILE A 161 7.31 -2.83 24.18
N ARG A 162 7.64 -3.34 22.99
CA ARG A 162 8.87 -2.97 22.26
C ARG A 162 8.56 -1.83 21.30
N PRO A 163 8.95 -0.58 21.59
CA PRO A 163 8.90 0.51 20.63
C PRO A 163 9.92 0.31 19.51
N LYS A 164 9.61 0.80 18.31
CA LYS A 164 10.48 0.80 17.13
C LYS A 164 11.63 1.80 17.31
N MET A 165 12.85 1.36 17.03
CA MET A 165 14.09 2.09 17.24
C MET A 165 14.58 2.79 15.97
N ALA A 166 14.32 2.22 14.79
CA ALA A 166 14.61 2.83 13.49
C ALA A 166 13.31 3.09 12.73
N LEU A 167 13.07 4.36 12.35
CA LEU A 167 11.84 4.78 11.68
C LEU A 167 12.06 5.03 10.19
N ALA A 168 11.23 4.40 9.36
CA ALA A 168 11.25 4.50 7.90
C ALA A 168 10.74 5.87 7.45
N ASN A 169 11.58 6.62 6.73
CA ASN A 169 11.28 7.99 6.31
C ASN A 169 11.71 8.28 4.87
N GLU A 170 11.72 7.24 4.02
CA GLU A 170 12.07 7.32 2.60
C GLU A 170 10.92 6.89 1.68
N GLY A 171 10.86 7.52 0.49
CA GLY A 171 9.86 7.23 -0.53
C GLY A 171 8.43 7.45 -0.01
N ASN A 172 7.67 6.36 0.08
CA ASN A 172 6.29 6.38 0.60
C ASN A 172 6.25 6.49 2.14
N TYR A 173 7.28 6.00 2.85
CA TYR A 173 7.31 5.98 4.31
C TYR A 173 7.70 7.34 4.89
N ARG A 174 7.03 7.74 5.97
CA ARG A 174 7.23 9.01 6.67
C ARG A 174 6.98 8.88 8.18
N GLU A 175 7.41 7.78 8.81
CA GLU A 175 7.07 7.46 10.20
C GLU A 175 7.43 8.58 11.19
N LEU A 176 8.53 9.32 10.96
CA LEU A 176 8.95 10.48 11.76
C LEU A 176 7.92 11.64 11.78
N ARG A 177 6.90 11.62 10.91
CA ARG A 177 5.77 12.56 10.96
C ARG A 177 4.83 12.29 12.15
N TRP A 178 4.77 11.07 12.64
CA TRP A 178 3.78 10.60 13.62
C TRP A 178 4.40 9.97 14.86
N PHE A 179 5.62 9.41 14.74
CA PHE A 179 6.30 8.64 15.76
C PHE A 179 7.72 9.15 16.00
N THR A 180 8.25 8.86 17.18
CA THR A 180 9.64 9.11 17.59
C THR A 180 10.35 7.76 17.74
N PRO A 181 11.62 7.61 17.32
CA PRO A 181 12.39 6.39 17.55
C PRO A 181 12.69 6.20 19.05
N TRP A 182 12.69 4.95 19.52
CA TRP A 182 13.21 4.64 20.84
C TRP A 182 14.75 4.71 20.87
N SER A 183 15.29 5.68 21.60
CA SER A 183 16.73 5.99 21.64
C SER A 183 17.48 5.42 22.84
N ARG A 184 16.78 4.77 23.79
CA ARG A 184 17.40 4.17 24.98
C ARG A 184 17.67 2.68 24.75
N SER A 185 18.65 2.36 23.91
CA SER A 185 19.07 0.97 23.64
C SER A 185 19.43 0.23 24.94
N ARG A 186 19.09 -1.07 25.00
CA ARG A 186 19.24 -1.96 26.17
C ARG A 186 18.65 -1.42 27.48
N GLN A 187 17.60 -0.60 27.39
CA GLN A 187 16.91 -0.02 28.55
C GLN A 187 15.40 -0.16 28.41
N THR A 188 14.73 -0.27 29.56
CA THR A 188 13.28 -0.24 29.70
C THR A 188 12.85 0.83 30.70
N GLU A 189 11.64 1.34 30.51
CA GLU A 189 10.90 2.16 31.46
C GLU A 189 9.59 1.45 31.84
N GLU A 190 9.00 1.78 32.98
CA GLU A 190 7.69 1.27 33.37
C GLU A 190 6.57 2.05 32.68
N TYR A 191 5.85 1.40 31.77
CA TYR A 191 4.68 1.98 31.11
C TYR A 191 3.41 1.66 31.90
N PHE A 192 2.81 2.69 32.48
CA PHE A 192 1.51 2.62 33.15
C PHE A 192 0.41 2.30 32.14
N LEU A 193 -0.25 1.16 32.30
CA LEU A 193 -1.35 0.74 31.43
C LEU A 193 -2.58 1.64 31.64
N PRO A 194 -3.35 1.96 30.59
CA PRO A 194 -4.68 2.55 30.73
C PRO A 194 -5.58 1.69 31.62
N ARG A 195 -6.43 2.30 32.45
CA ARG A 195 -7.29 1.59 33.43
C ARG A 195 -8.06 0.40 32.84
N MET A 196 -8.62 0.55 31.63
CA MET A 196 -9.28 -0.55 30.90
C MET A 196 -8.41 -1.80 30.73
N LEU A 197 -7.10 -1.63 30.52
CA LEU A 197 -6.14 -2.74 30.46
C LEU A 197 -5.69 -3.18 31.87
N GLN A 198 -5.59 -2.28 32.85
CA GLN A 198 -5.35 -2.67 34.25
C GLN A 198 -6.48 -3.57 34.78
N ASP A 199 -7.73 -3.20 34.51
CA ASP A 199 -8.93 -3.94 34.88
C ASP A 199 -9.01 -5.32 34.21
N LEU A 200 -8.47 -5.47 32.99
CA LEU A 200 -8.46 -6.73 32.24
C LEU A 200 -7.26 -7.63 32.59
N THR A 201 -6.06 -7.07 32.68
CA THR A 201 -4.78 -7.81 32.81
C THR A 201 -4.33 -8.00 34.27
N LYS A 202 -4.87 -7.18 35.18
CA LYS A 202 -4.44 -7.02 36.58
C LYS A 202 -2.96 -6.61 36.73
N GLN A 203 -2.46 -5.81 35.79
CA GLN A 203 -1.14 -5.18 35.81
C GLN A 203 -1.30 -3.65 35.86
N GLU A 204 -0.59 -2.97 36.76
CA GLU A 204 -0.56 -1.49 36.77
C GLU A 204 0.38 -0.94 35.69
N THR A 205 1.60 -1.52 35.63
CA THR A 205 2.66 -1.19 34.68
C THR A 205 3.13 -2.41 33.90
N VAL A 206 3.85 -2.18 32.80
CA VAL A 206 4.58 -3.19 32.04
C VAL A 206 5.93 -2.64 31.53
N PRO A 207 6.94 -3.50 31.29
CA PRO A 207 8.17 -3.08 30.66
C PRO A 207 7.94 -2.47 29.27
N PHE A 208 8.53 -1.32 29.02
CA PHE A 208 8.51 -0.60 27.74
C PHE A 208 9.93 -0.24 27.32
N GLY A 209 10.41 -0.74 26.18
CA GLY A 209 11.75 -0.43 25.68
C GLY A 209 12.43 -1.58 24.95
N ASP A 210 13.77 -1.57 24.96
CA ASP A 210 14.61 -2.50 24.20
C ASP A 210 15.03 -3.69 25.07
N ALA A 211 14.23 -4.76 25.02
CA ALA A 211 14.31 -5.95 25.85
C ALA A 211 13.94 -7.22 25.07
N VAL A 212 14.25 -8.39 25.65
CA VAL A 212 13.95 -9.72 25.08
C VAL A 212 13.13 -10.56 26.06
N LEU A 213 12.41 -11.56 25.56
CA LEU A 213 11.64 -12.50 26.39
C LEU A 213 12.47 -13.77 26.63
N SER A 214 12.59 -14.19 27.88
CA SER A 214 13.22 -15.46 28.27
C SER A 214 12.12 -16.39 28.80
N THR A 215 11.86 -17.49 28.08
CA THR A 215 10.97 -18.57 28.52
C THR A 215 11.75 -19.60 29.35
N TRP A 216 11.14 -20.74 29.69
CA TRP A 216 11.83 -21.86 30.33
C TRP A 216 12.86 -22.56 29.44
N ASP A 217 12.70 -22.43 28.12
CA ASP A 217 13.30 -23.28 27.10
C ASP A 217 13.99 -22.52 25.95
N THR A 218 13.70 -21.24 25.74
CA THR A 218 14.26 -20.41 24.66
C THR A 218 14.29 -18.91 25.00
N CYS A 219 14.80 -18.10 24.07
CA CYS A 219 14.89 -16.64 24.18
C CYS A 219 14.42 -15.97 22.88
N ILE A 220 13.43 -15.07 22.98
CA ILE A 220 12.71 -14.48 21.84
C ILE A 220 12.95 -12.96 21.77
N GLY A 221 13.42 -12.51 20.62
CA GLY A 221 13.65 -11.10 20.27
C GLY A 221 12.58 -10.53 19.36
N SER A 222 12.49 -9.20 19.32
CA SER A 222 11.61 -8.45 18.42
C SER A 222 12.39 -7.40 17.64
N GLU A 223 12.34 -7.54 16.32
CA GLU A 223 12.76 -6.58 15.31
C GLU A 223 11.49 -6.00 14.65
N VAL A 224 11.53 -4.82 14.05
CA VAL A 224 10.34 -4.20 13.44
C VAL A 224 10.66 -3.60 12.07
N CYS A 225 10.19 -4.27 11.01
CA CYS A 225 10.27 -3.84 9.62
C CYS A 225 11.69 -3.39 9.22
N GLU A 226 11.85 -2.09 8.94
CA GLU A 226 13.08 -1.37 8.61
C GLU A 226 14.32 -1.76 9.44
N GLU A 227 14.12 -2.10 10.73
CA GLU A 227 15.21 -2.46 11.65
C GLU A 227 16.13 -3.58 11.10
N LEU A 228 15.58 -4.53 10.32
CA LEU A 228 16.31 -5.64 9.69
C LEU A 228 17.48 -5.19 8.80
N TRP A 229 17.34 -4.09 8.07
CA TRP A 229 18.35 -3.61 7.12
C TRP A 229 19.01 -2.28 7.53
N THR A 230 18.99 -1.98 8.83
CA THR A 230 19.80 -0.88 9.38
C THR A 230 21.27 -1.28 9.54
N PRO A 231 22.24 -0.33 9.56
CA PRO A 231 23.66 -0.67 9.72
C PRO A 231 24.01 -1.43 11.01
N HIS A 232 23.15 -1.34 12.03
CA HIS A 232 23.28 -2.02 13.32
C HIS A 232 21.95 -2.69 13.70
N SER A 233 21.46 -3.60 12.83
CA SER A 233 20.20 -4.31 13.03
C SER A 233 20.12 -5.05 14.38
N PRO A 234 19.02 -4.91 15.14
CA PRO A 234 18.84 -5.57 16.44
C PRO A 234 19.14 -7.07 16.47
N HIS A 235 18.83 -7.83 15.41
CA HIS A 235 19.07 -9.28 15.37
C HIS A 235 20.55 -9.67 15.54
N VAL A 236 21.50 -8.79 15.20
CA VAL A 236 22.94 -9.07 15.36
C VAL A 236 23.30 -9.16 16.83
N ASP A 237 23.00 -8.11 17.60
CA ASP A 237 23.30 -8.07 19.02
C ASP A 237 22.42 -9.05 19.81
N MET A 238 21.16 -9.24 19.41
CA MET A 238 20.26 -10.24 19.98
C MET A 238 20.83 -11.65 19.80
N GLY A 239 21.32 -12.00 18.61
CA GLY A 239 21.94 -13.30 18.35
C GLY A 239 23.22 -13.53 19.14
N LEU A 240 24.01 -12.47 19.38
CA LEU A 240 25.20 -12.52 20.23
C LEU A 240 24.86 -12.67 21.73
N ASP A 241 23.79 -12.04 22.23
CA ASP A 241 23.28 -12.25 23.60
C ASP A 241 22.55 -13.61 23.77
N GLY A 242 22.38 -14.38 22.70
CA GLY A 242 21.81 -15.72 22.72
C GLY A 242 20.28 -15.77 22.55
N VAL A 243 19.66 -14.75 21.96
CA VAL A 243 18.30 -14.87 21.41
C VAL A 243 18.29 -15.93 20.32
N GLU A 244 17.40 -16.90 20.40
CA GLU A 244 17.30 -18.02 19.45
C GLU A 244 16.25 -17.76 18.38
N ILE A 245 15.18 -17.04 18.74
CA ILE A 245 14.05 -16.74 17.85
C ILE A 245 13.93 -15.22 17.66
N PHE A 246 14.12 -14.76 16.43
CA PHE A 246 13.86 -13.39 16.02
C PHE A 246 12.45 -13.30 15.40
N THR A 247 11.74 -12.21 15.68
CA THR A 247 10.42 -11.99 15.09
C THR A 247 10.31 -10.57 14.55
N ASN A 248 9.96 -10.42 13.28
CA ASN A 248 9.81 -9.15 12.58
C ASN A 248 8.34 -8.90 12.21
N ALA A 249 7.79 -7.79 12.71
CA ALA A 249 6.51 -7.26 12.26
C ALA A 249 6.76 -6.18 11.20
N SER A 250 6.34 -6.46 9.96
CA SER A 250 6.53 -5.60 8.79
C SER A 250 5.24 -4.94 8.30
N GLY A 251 5.41 -3.75 7.73
CA GLY A 251 4.40 -3.05 6.92
C GLY A 251 5.04 -2.66 5.59
N SER A 252 5.42 -3.68 4.82
CA SER A 252 6.24 -3.55 3.61
C SER A 252 5.37 -3.63 2.36
N HIS A 253 5.32 -2.53 1.59
CA HIS A 253 4.56 -2.47 0.33
C HIS A 253 5.30 -3.12 -0.84
N HIS A 254 4.53 -3.57 -1.84
CA HIS A 254 5.03 -4.07 -3.12
C HIS A 254 5.94 -3.04 -3.79
N VAL A 255 7.05 -3.53 -4.33
CA VAL A 255 7.84 -2.82 -5.34
C VAL A 255 8.23 -3.90 -6.35
N LEU A 256 7.95 -3.65 -7.63
CA LEU A 256 8.14 -4.60 -8.72
C LEU A 256 9.57 -5.16 -8.72
N ARG A 257 9.70 -6.49 -8.74
CA ARG A 257 10.97 -7.25 -8.66
C ARG A 257 11.70 -7.21 -7.30
N LYS A 258 11.22 -6.51 -6.28
CA LYS A 258 11.95 -6.30 -5.00
C LYS A 258 11.84 -7.48 -4.02
N ALA A 259 11.00 -8.48 -4.29
CA ALA A 259 10.71 -9.58 -3.35
C ALA A 259 11.98 -10.30 -2.86
N HIS A 260 12.91 -10.62 -3.76
CA HIS A 260 14.17 -11.32 -3.46
C HIS A 260 14.95 -10.65 -2.32
N ALA A 261 15.13 -9.32 -2.37
CA ALA A 261 15.90 -8.60 -1.37
C ALA A 261 15.33 -8.73 0.06
N ARG A 262 14.02 -8.99 0.24
CA ARG A 262 13.44 -9.29 1.57
C ARG A 262 13.81 -10.69 2.05
N VAL A 263 13.75 -11.68 1.15
CA VAL A 263 14.13 -13.07 1.41
C VAL A 263 15.63 -13.14 1.72
N ASP A 264 16.46 -12.60 0.84
CA ASP A 264 17.93 -12.57 0.97
C ASP A 264 18.38 -11.96 2.30
N LEU A 265 17.77 -10.86 2.73
CA LEU A 265 18.07 -10.22 4.02
C LEU A 265 17.78 -11.13 5.22
N VAL A 266 16.65 -11.84 5.23
CA VAL A 266 16.32 -12.76 6.33
C VAL A 266 17.16 -14.04 6.29
N THR A 267 17.38 -14.59 5.10
CA THR A 267 18.29 -15.71 4.86
C THR A 267 19.68 -15.37 5.40
N MET A 268 20.29 -14.28 4.92
CA MET A 268 21.62 -13.84 5.38
C MET A 268 21.67 -13.50 6.88
N ALA A 269 20.60 -12.94 7.45
CA ALA A 269 20.52 -12.69 8.89
C ALA A 269 20.55 -13.99 9.71
N THR A 270 19.86 -15.05 9.27
CA THR A 270 19.91 -16.36 9.93
C THR A 270 21.21 -17.12 9.66
N THR A 271 21.75 -17.10 8.44
CA THR A 271 23.07 -17.68 8.12
C THR A 271 24.18 -17.08 8.99
N LYS A 272 24.20 -15.75 9.13
CA LYS A 272 25.30 -15.04 9.81
C LYS A 272 25.31 -15.27 11.33
N ASN A 273 24.14 -15.40 11.96
CA ASN A 273 23.99 -15.37 13.42
C ASN A 273 23.51 -16.70 14.02
N GLY A 274 22.98 -17.61 13.21
CA GLY A 274 22.16 -18.75 13.63
C GLY A 274 20.81 -18.32 14.23
N GLY A 275 19.85 -19.24 14.30
CA GLY A 275 18.52 -19.01 14.90
C GLY A 275 17.38 -18.95 13.89
N ILE A 276 16.16 -18.99 14.43
CA ILE A 276 14.91 -18.91 13.67
C ILE A 276 14.54 -17.43 13.49
N TYR A 277 14.07 -17.05 12.31
CA TYR A 277 13.56 -15.71 12.01
C TYR A 277 12.17 -15.82 11.39
N LEU A 278 11.16 -15.27 12.08
CA LEU A 278 9.78 -15.18 11.61
C LEU A 278 9.52 -13.76 11.11
N LEU A 279 9.18 -13.60 9.83
CA LEU A 279 8.71 -12.34 9.27
C LEU A 279 7.20 -12.43 9.00
N ALA A 280 6.43 -11.54 9.62
CA ALA A 280 5.01 -11.34 9.31
C ALA A 280 4.84 -9.95 8.68
N ASN A 281 4.00 -9.84 7.66
CA ASN A 281 3.76 -8.60 6.92
C ASN A 281 2.26 -8.41 6.69
N GLN A 282 1.85 -7.17 6.46
CA GLN A 282 0.52 -6.86 5.95
C GLN A 282 0.35 -7.40 4.52
N LYS A 283 -0.87 -7.77 4.13
CA LYS A 283 -1.24 -8.17 2.76
C LYS A 283 -2.51 -7.42 2.33
N GLY A 284 -2.61 -7.05 1.05
CA GLY A 284 -3.73 -6.27 0.53
C GLY A 284 -3.46 -4.75 0.45
N CYS A 285 -4.41 -4.01 -0.12
CA CYS A 285 -4.49 -2.56 0.09
C CYS A 285 -4.92 -2.26 1.54
N ASP A 286 -4.56 -1.10 2.11
CA ASP A 286 -5.01 -0.66 3.44
C ASP A 286 -5.94 0.59 3.42
N GLY A 287 -6.07 1.25 2.25
CA GLY A 287 -6.86 2.46 2.06
C GLY A 287 -6.20 3.54 1.17
N ASP A 288 -5.03 3.25 0.60
CA ASP A 288 -4.21 4.17 -0.19
C ASP A 288 -3.65 3.50 -1.49
N ARG A 289 -2.79 4.18 -2.24
CA ARG A 289 -2.16 3.68 -3.48
C ARG A 289 -1.28 2.43 -3.32
N LEU A 290 -0.91 2.09 -2.10
CA LEU A 290 -0.04 0.96 -1.80
C LEU A 290 -0.82 -0.36 -1.79
N TYR A 291 -0.15 -1.42 -2.22
CA TYR A 291 -0.51 -2.79 -1.94
C TYR A 291 0.60 -3.38 -1.07
N TYR A 292 0.24 -3.99 0.05
CA TYR A 292 1.16 -4.71 0.92
C TYR A 292 1.22 -6.15 0.45
N ASP A 293 2.42 -6.67 0.24
CA ASP A 293 2.64 -7.85 -0.60
C ASP A 293 2.95 -9.12 0.20
N GLY A 294 2.40 -9.25 1.41
CA GLY A 294 2.50 -10.48 2.19
C GLY A 294 3.95 -10.97 2.27
N CYS A 295 4.24 -12.11 1.66
CA CYS A 295 5.58 -12.74 1.70
C CYS A 295 6.06 -12.86 3.15
N ALA A 296 5.13 -13.23 4.04
CA ALA A 296 5.48 -13.73 5.36
C ALA A 296 6.36 -14.98 5.18
N LEU A 297 7.32 -15.21 6.07
CA LEU A 297 8.22 -16.34 5.96
C LEU A 297 8.77 -16.78 7.31
N ILE A 298 9.16 -18.05 7.37
CA ILE A 298 9.91 -18.64 8.48
C ILE A 298 11.23 -19.14 7.90
N ALA A 299 12.35 -18.69 8.48
CA ALA A 299 13.70 -19.13 8.13
C ALA A 299 14.44 -19.62 9.38
N MET A 300 15.41 -20.52 9.20
CA MET A 300 16.35 -20.93 10.25
C MET A 300 17.73 -21.23 9.66
N ASN A 301 18.79 -20.76 10.31
CA ASN A 301 20.20 -21.06 9.97
C ASN A 301 20.59 -20.87 8.47
N GLY A 302 19.89 -20.01 7.72
CA GLY A 302 20.11 -19.79 6.28
C GLY A 302 19.22 -20.59 5.33
N SER A 303 18.23 -21.34 5.83
CA SER A 303 17.22 -22.04 5.02
C SER A 303 15.82 -21.47 5.26
N ILE A 304 14.95 -21.52 4.25
CA ILE A 304 13.52 -21.18 4.39
C ILE A 304 12.73 -22.45 4.71
N PHE A 305 11.74 -22.35 5.59
CA PHE A 305 10.86 -23.45 6.02
C PHE A 305 9.38 -23.18 5.76
N ALA A 306 8.98 -21.91 5.61
CA ALA A 306 7.65 -21.55 5.15
C ALA A 306 7.69 -20.26 4.30
N GLN A 307 6.90 -20.25 3.22
CA GLN A 307 6.68 -19.12 2.32
C GLN A 307 5.18 -18.82 2.28
N GLY A 308 4.79 -17.58 2.59
CA GLY A 308 3.44 -17.06 2.40
C GLY A 308 3.24 -16.41 1.03
N SER A 309 1.98 -16.20 0.66
CA SER A 309 1.58 -15.63 -0.61
C SER A 309 2.07 -14.18 -0.76
N GLN A 310 2.61 -13.84 -1.94
CA GLN A 310 2.86 -12.43 -2.28
C GLN A 310 1.55 -11.69 -2.58
N PHE A 311 0.63 -12.38 -3.26
CA PHE A 311 -0.64 -11.86 -3.71
C PHE A 311 -1.71 -12.93 -3.54
N SER A 312 -2.74 -12.66 -2.73
CA SER A 312 -3.96 -13.47 -2.68
C SER A 312 -5.12 -12.65 -2.10
N LEU A 313 -6.36 -13.12 -2.30
CA LEU A 313 -7.58 -12.45 -1.83
C LEU A 313 -7.97 -12.82 -0.39
N ASP A 314 -7.16 -13.63 0.30
CA ASP A 314 -7.43 -14.08 1.66
C ASP A 314 -7.09 -12.97 2.67
N ASP A 315 -8.06 -12.52 3.47
CA ASP A 315 -7.86 -11.45 4.46
C ASP A 315 -6.98 -11.89 5.66
N VAL A 316 -6.78 -13.20 5.84
CA VAL A 316 -5.84 -13.78 6.82
C VAL A 316 -5.10 -14.96 6.18
N GLU A 317 -3.77 -14.98 6.32
CA GLU A 317 -2.89 -16.10 5.97
C GLU A 317 -1.97 -16.35 7.18
N VAL A 318 -1.75 -17.61 7.54
CA VAL A 318 -0.94 -18.01 8.72
C VAL A 318 0.06 -19.08 8.29
N LEU A 319 1.31 -18.90 8.71
CA LEU A 319 2.40 -19.86 8.49
C LEU A 319 2.81 -20.49 9.82
N THR A 320 3.14 -21.77 9.78
CA THR A 320 3.63 -22.58 10.90
C THR A 320 4.76 -23.47 10.42
N ALA A 321 5.79 -23.65 11.25
CA ALA A 321 6.84 -24.64 11.04
C ALA A 321 7.26 -25.20 12.40
N THR A 322 7.49 -26.50 12.46
CA THR A 322 8.01 -27.23 13.63
C THR A 322 9.52 -27.36 13.45
N LEU A 323 10.32 -26.78 14.34
CA LEU A 323 11.78 -26.64 14.20
C LEU A 323 12.44 -26.94 15.56
N ASP A 324 13.57 -27.66 15.55
CA ASP A 324 14.33 -27.94 16.76
C ASP A 324 15.18 -26.74 17.19
N LEU A 325 15.23 -26.47 18.50
CA LEU A 325 16.11 -25.47 19.09
C LEU A 325 17.57 -25.98 19.18
N GLU A 326 17.79 -27.29 19.21
CA GLU A 326 19.14 -27.87 19.21
C GLU A 326 19.85 -27.71 17.85
N ASP A 327 19.12 -27.57 16.75
CA ASP A 327 19.68 -27.15 15.44
C ASP A 327 20.26 -25.73 15.51
N ILE A 328 19.65 -24.84 16.28
CA ILE A 328 20.17 -23.47 16.52
C ILE A 328 21.44 -23.53 17.37
N ARG A 329 21.43 -24.38 18.40
CA ARG A 329 22.51 -24.50 19.39
C ARG A 329 23.75 -25.15 18.79
N SER A 330 23.58 -26.23 18.03
CA SER A 330 24.66 -26.91 17.30
C SER A 330 25.27 -26.03 16.20
N TYR A 331 24.45 -25.42 15.35
CA TYR A 331 24.91 -24.47 14.31
C TYR A 331 25.69 -23.29 14.90
N ARG A 332 25.25 -22.74 16.03
CA ARG A 332 25.99 -21.68 16.74
C ARG A 332 27.25 -22.18 17.43
N ALA A 333 27.34 -23.45 17.83
CA ALA A 333 28.53 -24.04 18.42
C ALA A 333 29.65 -24.21 17.37
N GLU A 334 29.29 -24.59 16.12
CA GLU A 334 30.22 -24.72 15.00
C GLU A 334 30.97 -23.39 14.72
N ILE A 335 30.24 -22.25 14.72
CA ILE A 335 30.78 -20.93 14.39
C ILE A 335 31.57 -20.33 15.58
N SER A 336 32.74 -20.88 15.84
CA SER A 336 33.62 -20.49 16.97
C SER A 336 33.95 -18.99 17.03
N SER A 337 34.08 -18.31 15.89
CA SER A 337 34.35 -16.87 15.81
C SER A 337 33.19 -16.01 16.33
N ARG A 338 31.94 -16.44 16.11
CA ARG A 338 30.71 -15.83 16.64
C ARG A 338 30.69 -15.90 18.17
N ASN A 339 31.14 -17.01 18.74
CA ASN A 339 31.15 -17.24 20.19
C ASN A 339 32.22 -16.38 20.90
N LEU A 340 33.34 -16.08 20.23
CA LEU A 340 34.32 -15.08 20.71
C LEU A 340 33.78 -13.63 20.66
N ALA A 341 32.89 -13.30 19.73
CA ALA A 341 32.21 -12.00 19.71
C ALA A 341 31.12 -11.92 20.80
N ALA A 342 30.36 -13.00 21.00
CA ALA A 342 29.31 -13.09 22.02
C ALA A 342 29.81 -12.85 23.45
N SER A 343 31.05 -13.25 23.78
CA SER A 343 31.65 -13.01 25.10
C SER A 343 31.92 -11.52 25.43
N ARG A 344 31.62 -10.60 24.51
CA ARG A 344 31.92 -9.15 24.63
C ARG A 344 30.71 -8.23 24.55
N VAL A 345 29.50 -8.75 24.32
CA VAL A 345 28.30 -7.89 24.18
C VAL A 345 27.71 -7.50 25.53
N SER A 346 27.14 -6.29 25.60
CA SER A 346 26.29 -5.88 26.72
C SER A 346 24.94 -6.61 26.61
N PRO A 347 24.49 -7.32 27.66
CA PRO A 347 23.30 -8.16 27.60
C PRO A 347 22.01 -7.33 27.45
N TYR A 348 20.97 -7.93 26.88
CA TYR A 348 19.64 -7.32 26.87
C TYR A 348 18.97 -7.42 28.23
N PRO A 349 18.12 -6.43 28.62
CA PRO A 349 17.12 -6.63 29.65
C PRO A 349 16.24 -7.82 29.29
N ARG A 350 16.13 -8.82 30.18
CA ARG A 350 15.37 -10.05 29.95
C ARG A 350 14.09 -10.06 30.79
N VAL A 351 12.95 -9.99 30.12
CA VAL A 351 11.64 -10.25 30.75
C VAL A 351 11.49 -11.76 30.90
N LYS A 352 11.44 -12.24 32.15
CA LYS A 352 11.22 -13.66 32.44
C LYS A 352 9.75 -14.01 32.25
N VAL A 353 9.47 -15.08 31.51
CA VAL A 353 8.12 -15.54 31.17
C VAL A 353 7.94 -16.96 31.70
N ASP A 354 6.96 -17.17 32.57
CA ASP A 354 6.55 -18.51 33.04
C ASP A 354 5.74 -19.22 31.95
N PHE A 355 6.47 -19.71 30.94
CA PHE A 355 5.97 -20.40 29.76
C PHE A 355 7.09 -21.25 29.18
N ALA A 356 6.75 -22.39 28.58
CA ALA A 356 7.63 -23.16 27.70
C ALA A 356 6.98 -23.13 26.31
N LEU A 357 7.77 -22.90 25.27
CA LEU A 357 7.34 -22.87 23.88
C LEU A 357 7.14 -24.29 23.33
N SER A 358 7.98 -25.24 23.74
CA SER A 358 7.81 -26.68 23.48
C SER A 358 7.15 -27.41 24.65
N CYS A 359 6.66 -28.62 24.39
CA CYS A 359 6.18 -29.55 25.41
C CYS A 359 6.70 -30.98 25.18
N HIS A 360 6.53 -31.87 26.17
CA HIS A 360 7.08 -33.25 26.09
C HIS A 360 6.30 -34.17 25.13
N GLU A 361 5.18 -33.71 24.59
CA GLU A 361 4.36 -34.45 23.62
C GLU A 361 4.82 -34.18 22.16
N ASP A 362 5.63 -33.13 21.94
CA ASP A 362 6.16 -32.70 20.62
C ASP A 362 7.07 -33.75 19.96
N LEU A 363 7.51 -34.80 20.68
CA LEU A 363 8.36 -35.90 20.19
C LEU A 363 7.74 -36.71 19.03
N LEU A 364 6.48 -36.49 18.70
CA LEU A 364 5.76 -37.11 17.59
C LEU A 364 5.39 -36.13 16.46
N GLU A 365 5.63 -34.83 16.64
CA GLU A 365 5.34 -33.82 15.62
C GLU A 365 6.43 -33.83 14.53
N PRO A 366 6.06 -33.81 13.23
CA PRO A 366 7.04 -33.83 12.16
C PRO A 366 7.78 -32.50 12.07
N VAL A 367 9.11 -32.55 12.15
CA VAL A 367 9.99 -31.41 11.84
C VAL A 367 9.73 -30.95 10.41
N SER A 368 9.72 -29.64 10.20
CA SER A 368 9.50 -29.03 8.89
C SER A 368 10.80 -29.05 8.07
N GLU A 369 10.71 -29.52 6.82
CA GLU A 369 11.84 -29.58 5.90
C GLU A 369 12.12 -28.23 5.22
N PRO A 370 13.37 -27.94 4.81
CA PRO A 370 13.71 -26.76 4.00
C PRO A 370 12.98 -26.72 2.66
N ILE A 371 12.64 -25.51 2.20
CA ILE A 371 12.01 -25.25 0.89
C ILE A 371 12.80 -24.23 0.06
N GLU A 372 12.79 -24.41 -1.27
CA GLU A 372 13.23 -23.37 -2.20
C GLU A 372 12.15 -22.29 -2.35
N TRP A 373 12.55 -21.01 -2.28
CA TRP A 373 11.64 -19.88 -2.47
C TRP A 373 11.20 -19.76 -3.93
N LYS A 374 9.89 -19.70 -4.17
CA LYS A 374 9.32 -19.54 -5.51
C LYS A 374 8.98 -18.08 -5.76
N TYR A 375 9.71 -17.45 -6.68
CA TYR A 375 9.45 -16.09 -7.14
C TYR A 375 8.46 -16.07 -8.31
N HIS A 376 7.64 -15.03 -8.38
CA HIS A 376 6.89 -14.67 -9.58
C HIS A 376 7.81 -13.99 -10.60
N SER A 377 7.54 -14.19 -11.89
CA SER A 377 8.13 -13.33 -12.93
C SER A 377 7.57 -11.90 -12.87
N PRO A 378 8.24 -10.88 -13.44
CA PRO A 378 7.75 -9.50 -13.36
C PRO A 378 6.37 -9.30 -14.01
N ALA A 379 6.08 -10.05 -15.08
CA ALA A 379 4.76 -10.03 -15.72
C ALA A 379 3.68 -10.71 -14.84
N GLU A 380 4.05 -11.72 -14.04
CA GLU A 380 3.15 -12.31 -13.05
C GLU A 380 2.91 -11.37 -11.85
N GLU A 381 3.94 -10.72 -11.30
CA GLU A 381 3.79 -9.69 -10.27
C GLU A 381 2.79 -8.62 -10.72
N ILE A 382 2.89 -8.15 -11.97
CA ILE A 382 1.94 -7.21 -12.58
C ILE A 382 0.55 -7.82 -12.72
N SER A 383 0.44 -9.09 -13.13
CA SER A 383 -0.88 -9.76 -13.26
C SER A 383 -1.61 -9.96 -11.93
N LEU A 384 -0.88 -9.97 -10.80
CA LEU A 384 -1.40 -10.34 -9.49
C LEU A 384 -1.58 -9.14 -8.54
N GLY A 385 -0.56 -8.30 -8.34
CA GLY A 385 -0.59 -7.21 -7.37
C GLY A 385 -1.65 -6.14 -7.66
N PRO A 386 -1.57 -5.45 -8.81
CA PRO A 386 -2.61 -4.53 -9.26
C PRO A 386 -4.02 -5.16 -9.33
N ALA A 387 -4.13 -6.46 -9.64
CA ALA A 387 -5.42 -7.16 -9.66
C ALA A 387 -6.01 -7.35 -8.25
N CYS A 388 -5.20 -7.76 -7.26
CA CYS A 388 -5.63 -7.86 -5.87
C CYS A 388 -5.92 -6.47 -5.25
N TRP A 389 -5.17 -5.45 -5.64
CA TRP A 389 -5.42 -4.06 -5.26
C TRP A 389 -6.75 -3.52 -5.81
N LEU A 390 -7.10 -3.85 -7.06
CA LEU A 390 -8.40 -3.54 -7.65
C LEU A 390 -9.55 -4.24 -6.89
N TRP A 391 -9.37 -5.50 -6.47
CA TRP A 391 -10.35 -6.21 -5.65
C TRP A 391 -10.63 -5.51 -4.32
N ASP A 392 -9.57 -5.15 -3.58
CA ASP A 392 -9.69 -4.41 -2.33
C ASP A 392 -10.34 -3.04 -2.53
N PHE A 393 -9.98 -2.31 -3.60
CA PHE A 393 -10.61 -1.03 -3.93
C PHE A 393 -12.10 -1.20 -4.22
N LEU A 394 -12.50 -2.20 -4.99
CA LEU A 394 -13.91 -2.43 -5.32
C LEU A 394 -14.74 -2.77 -4.08
N ARG A 395 -14.36 -3.82 -3.34
CA ARG A 395 -15.13 -4.30 -2.18
C ARG A 395 -15.20 -3.27 -1.05
N ARG A 396 -14.13 -2.50 -0.82
CA ARG A 396 -14.05 -1.52 0.29
C ARG A 396 -14.64 -0.16 -0.07
N SER A 397 -14.60 0.26 -1.35
CA SER A 397 -15.32 1.46 -1.81
C SER A 397 -16.82 1.28 -1.94
N ARG A 398 -17.30 0.02 -1.96
CA ARG A 398 -18.71 -0.37 -2.16
C ARG A 398 -19.32 0.16 -3.46
N GLN A 399 -18.49 0.35 -4.49
CA GLN A 399 -18.98 0.58 -5.85
C GLN A 399 -19.39 -0.75 -6.49
N ALA A 400 -20.25 -0.68 -7.51
CA ALA A 400 -20.82 -1.87 -8.17
C ALA A 400 -19.92 -2.42 -9.29
N GLY A 401 -18.84 -1.70 -9.66
CA GLY A 401 -17.88 -2.15 -10.66
C GLY A 401 -16.94 -1.05 -11.13
N PHE A 402 -16.38 -1.25 -12.33
CA PHE A 402 -15.43 -0.38 -13.00
C PHE A 402 -15.98 0.14 -14.34
N PHE A 403 -15.59 1.36 -14.69
CA PHE A 403 -15.75 1.95 -16.01
C PHE A 403 -14.37 2.21 -16.62
N LEU A 404 -14.10 1.63 -17.79
CA LEU A 404 -12.81 1.72 -18.46
C LEU A 404 -12.95 2.33 -19.88
N PRO A 405 -12.41 3.54 -20.11
CA PRO A 405 -12.11 4.03 -21.46
C PRO A 405 -11.14 3.07 -22.16
N LEU A 406 -11.64 2.31 -23.13
CA LEU A 406 -10.90 1.28 -23.85
C LEU A 406 -10.57 1.79 -25.26
N SER A 407 -9.29 2.01 -25.57
CA SER A 407 -8.85 2.67 -26.80
C SER A 407 -8.44 1.72 -27.93
N GLY A 408 -8.35 0.41 -27.68
CA GLY A 408 -7.77 -0.54 -28.63
C GLY A 408 -6.23 -0.47 -28.74
N GLY A 409 -5.58 0.26 -27.82
CA GLY A 409 -4.13 0.30 -27.61
C GLY A 409 -3.69 -0.37 -26.30
N VAL A 410 -2.39 -0.69 -26.21
CA VAL A 410 -1.77 -1.56 -25.19
C VAL A 410 -2.17 -1.23 -23.74
N ASP A 411 -2.13 0.04 -23.35
CA ASP A 411 -2.26 0.44 -21.95
C ASP A 411 -3.68 0.25 -21.40
N SER A 412 -4.71 0.63 -22.18
CA SER A 412 -6.11 0.36 -21.81
C SER A 412 -6.44 -1.14 -21.89
N ALA A 413 -5.81 -1.87 -22.81
CA ALA A 413 -5.89 -3.33 -22.88
C ALA A 413 -5.25 -4.00 -21.65
N ALA A 414 -4.11 -3.50 -21.17
CA ALA A 414 -3.48 -3.95 -19.94
C ALA A 414 -4.39 -3.72 -18.72
N THR A 415 -4.97 -2.53 -18.58
CA THR A 415 -5.97 -2.23 -17.53
C THR A 415 -7.16 -3.20 -17.59
N ALA A 416 -7.67 -3.53 -18.78
CA ALA A 416 -8.72 -4.54 -18.94
C ALA A 416 -8.26 -5.95 -18.53
N CYS A 417 -7.03 -6.35 -18.86
CA CYS A 417 -6.44 -7.62 -18.46
C CYS A 417 -6.24 -7.74 -16.95
N LEU A 418 -5.97 -6.63 -16.24
CA LEU A 418 -5.88 -6.63 -14.77
C LEU A 418 -7.24 -6.85 -14.10
N VAL A 419 -8.32 -6.26 -14.62
CA VAL A 419 -9.69 -6.53 -14.13
C VAL A 419 -10.11 -7.97 -14.48
N TYR A 420 -9.70 -8.51 -15.63
CA TYR A 420 -9.95 -9.91 -15.96
C TYR A 420 -9.16 -10.87 -15.05
N SER A 421 -7.88 -10.58 -14.77
CA SER A 421 -7.05 -11.33 -13.80
C SER A 421 -7.67 -11.29 -12.39
N MET A 422 -8.18 -10.14 -11.95
CA MET A 422 -8.95 -10.02 -10.71
C MET A 422 -10.16 -10.98 -10.70
N CYS A 423 -10.91 -11.07 -11.81
CA CYS A 423 -12.03 -12.00 -11.93
C CYS A 423 -11.57 -13.47 -11.85
N HIS A 424 -10.42 -13.83 -12.45
CA HIS A 424 -9.81 -15.16 -12.29
C HIS A 424 -9.45 -15.46 -10.83
N GLN A 425 -8.84 -14.51 -10.11
CA GLN A 425 -8.52 -14.66 -8.69
C GLN A 425 -9.77 -14.85 -7.82
N VAL A 426 -10.85 -14.10 -8.09
CA VAL A 426 -12.12 -14.25 -7.37
C VAL A 426 -12.75 -15.63 -7.61
N CYS A 427 -12.80 -16.10 -8.86
CA CYS A 427 -13.31 -17.45 -9.17
C CYS A 427 -12.48 -18.55 -8.48
N GLU A 428 -11.16 -18.46 -8.51
CA GLU A 428 -10.27 -19.47 -7.88
C GLU A 428 -10.34 -19.43 -6.34
N ALA A 429 -10.46 -18.26 -5.72
CA ALA A 429 -10.64 -18.13 -4.27
C ALA A 429 -11.99 -18.71 -3.81
N VAL A 430 -13.09 -18.41 -4.53
CA VAL A 430 -14.41 -19.01 -4.27
C VAL A 430 -14.38 -20.53 -4.45
N LYS A 431 -13.72 -21.02 -5.49
CA LYS A 431 -13.53 -22.46 -5.76
C LYS A 431 -12.68 -23.17 -4.69
N ARG A 432 -11.77 -22.47 -4.02
CA ARG A 432 -11.03 -22.94 -2.83
C ARG A 432 -11.84 -22.88 -1.53
N GLY A 433 -13.05 -22.31 -1.55
CA GLY A 433 -13.94 -22.22 -0.39
C GLY A 433 -13.77 -20.95 0.46
N ASN A 434 -13.06 -19.93 -0.02
CA ASN A 434 -12.95 -18.64 0.67
C ASN A 434 -14.36 -17.99 0.76
N LEU A 435 -14.87 -17.83 1.99
CA LEU A 435 -16.25 -17.41 2.25
C LEU A 435 -16.40 -15.89 2.24
N GLU A 436 -15.35 -15.19 2.62
CA GLU A 436 -15.23 -13.73 2.64
C GLU A 436 -15.34 -13.17 1.22
N VAL A 437 -14.54 -13.69 0.28
CA VAL A 437 -14.58 -13.34 -1.15
C VAL A 437 -15.94 -13.69 -1.76
N LEU A 438 -16.55 -14.80 -1.34
CA LEU A 438 -17.90 -15.19 -1.79
C LEU A 438 -18.99 -14.25 -1.25
N ALA A 439 -18.85 -13.72 -0.03
CA ALA A 439 -19.76 -12.73 0.53
C ALA A 439 -19.58 -11.35 -0.13
N ASP A 440 -18.33 -10.93 -0.35
CA ASP A 440 -18.00 -9.67 -1.02
C ASP A 440 -18.50 -9.66 -2.48
N VAL A 441 -18.26 -10.72 -3.26
CA VAL A 441 -18.73 -10.77 -4.67
C VAL A 441 -20.27 -10.76 -4.76
N ARG A 442 -20.97 -11.49 -3.87
CA ARG A 442 -22.44 -11.47 -3.77
C ARG A 442 -22.98 -10.08 -3.41
N THR A 443 -22.25 -9.33 -2.61
CA THR A 443 -22.58 -7.97 -2.22
C THR A 443 -22.36 -6.98 -3.37
N ILE A 444 -21.21 -7.06 -4.06
CA ILE A 444 -20.88 -6.21 -5.22
C ILE A 444 -21.90 -6.37 -6.34
N VAL A 445 -22.25 -7.61 -6.72
CA VAL A 445 -23.22 -7.86 -7.80
C VAL A 445 -24.69 -7.86 -7.33
N ASN A 446 -24.93 -7.55 -6.04
CA ASN A 446 -26.24 -7.53 -5.39
C ASN A 446 -27.11 -8.78 -5.64
N GLN A 447 -26.51 -9.98 -5.61
CA GLN A 447 -27.21 -11.25 -5.86
C GLN A 447 -26.75 -12.35 -4.87
N LEU A 448 -27.54 -12.59 -3.83
CA LEU A 448 -27.22 -13.56 -2.76
C LEU A 448 -27.04 -15.01 -3.25
N SER A 449 -27.68 -15.40 -4.34
CA SER A 449 -27.54 -16.74 -4.94
C SER A 449 -26.34 -16.89 -5.87
N TYR A 450 -25.62 -15.80 -6.16
CA TYR A 450 -24.51 -15.82 -7.12
C TYR A 450 -23.29 -16.54 -6.57
N THR A 451 -22.63 -17.33 -7.41
CA THR A 451 -21.35 -17.98 -7.09
C THR A 451 -20.53 -17.97 -8.38
N PRO A 452 -19.47 -17.15 -8.49
CA PRO A 452 -18.73 -17.01 -9.74
C PRO A 452 -18.00 -18.31 -10.08
N GLN A 453 -18.03 -18.67 -11.37
CA GLN A 453 -17.35 -19.86 -11.92
C GLN A 453 -16.59 -19.52 -13.20
N ASP A 454 -17.23 -18.82 -14.14
CA ASP A 454 -16.58 -18.25 -15.33
C ASP A 454 -16.09 -16.81 -15.04
N PRO A 455 -14.77 -16.54 -15.09
CA PRO A 455 -14.23 -15.18 -14.96
C PRO A 455 -14.81 -14.18 -15.97
N ARG A 456 -15.27 -14.62 -17.15
CA ARG A 456 -15.89 -13.77 -18.17
C ARG A 456 -17.29 -13.30 -17.75
N GLU A 457 -18.05 -14.19 -17.12
CA GLU A 457 -19.40 -13.91 -16.62
C GLU A 457 -19.35 -12.98 -15.39
N LEU A 458 -18.35 -13.15 -14.51
CA LEU A 458 -18.04 -12.17 -13.46
C LEU A 458 -17.60 -10.82 -14.05
N CYS A 459 -16.67 -10.82 -15.01
CA CYS A 459 -16.18 -9.62 -15.69
C CYS A 459 -17.32 -8.81 -16.35
N GLY A 460 -18.28 -9.49 -17.00
CA GLY A 460 -19.46 -8.84 -17.57
C GLY A 460 -20.37 -8.14 -16.56
N ARG A 461 -20.34 -8.55 -15.28
CA ARG A 461 -21.04 -7.89 -14.17
C ARG A 461 -20.26 -6.68 -13.63
N VAL A 462 -18.94 -6.83 -13.44
CA VAL A 462 -18.12 -5.82 -12.73
C VAL A 462 -17.35 -4.85 -13.63
N LEU A 463 -17.28 -5.07 -14.95
CA LEU A 463 -16.55 -4.21 -15.89
C LEU A 463 -17.44 -3.72 -17.04
N THR A 464 -17.52 -2.40 -17.16
CA THR A 464 -18.06 -1.70 -18.34
C THR A 464 -16.89 -1.08 -19.12
N THR A 465 -16.70 -1.47 -20.37
CA THR A 465 -15.67 -0.90 -21.26
C THR A 465 -16.31 0.05 -22.27
N CYS A 466 -15.65 1.16 -22.60
CA CYS A 466 -16.19 2.12 -23.56
C CYS A 466 -15.14 2.61 -24.56
N TYR A 467 -15.39 2.36 -25.85
CA TYR A 467 -14.63 2.92 -26.95
C TYR A 467 -15.31 4.20 -27.45
N MET A 468 -14.55 5.30 -27.50
CA MET A 468 -15.05 6.64 -27.77
C MET A 468 -14.37 7.22 -29.01
N ALA A 469 -14.91 6.88 -30.18
CA ALA A 469 -14.42 7.32 -31.49
C ALA A 469 -14.50 8.84 -31.66
N SER A 470 -13.58 9.41 -32.43
CA SER A 470 -13.78 10.67 -33.15
C SER A 470 -13.71 10.42 -34.66
N GLU A 471 -13.95 11.44 -35.48
CA GLU A 471 -13.86 11.41 -36.94
C GLU A 471 -12.46 11.06 -37.49
N ASN A 472 -11.46 11.02 -36.60
CA ASN A 472 -10.07 10.68 -36.87
C ASN A 472 -9.71 9.22 -36.48
N SER A 473 -10.59 8.52 -35.75
CA SER A 473 -10.31 7.19 -35.22
C SER A 473 -10.48 6.10 -36.27
N SER A 474 -9.59 5.11 -36.29
CA SER A 474 -9.64 4.02 -37.26
C SER A 474 -10.70 2.97 -36.90
N GLN A 475 -11.22 2.29 -37.92
CA GLN A 475 -12.04 1.10 -37.72
C GLN A 475 -11.25 0.01 -36.95
N GLU A 476 -9.93 -0.05 -37.13
CA GLU A 476 -9.06 -1.04 -36.51
C GLU A 476 -8.94 -0.87 -34.99
N THR A 477 -8.79 0.36 -34.46
CA THR A 477 -8.78 0.57 -32.99
C THR A 477 -10.14 0.23 -32.39
N CYS A 478 -11.24 0.55 -33.09
CA CYS A 478 -12.60 0.21 -32.71
C CYS A 478 -12.83 -1.31 -32.65
N ASP A 479 -12.35 -2.05 -33.66
CA ASP A 479 -12.47 -3.49 -33.73
C ASP A 479 -11.62 -4.18 -32.66
N ARG A 480 -10.35 -3.78 -32.48
CA ARG A 480 -9.47 -4.30 -31.41
C ARG A 480 -10.07 -4.09 -30.01
N ALA A 481 -10.68 -2.93 -29.75
CA ALA A 481 -11.36 -2.66 -28.49
C ALA A 481 -12.58 -3.59 -28.27
N ARG A 482 -13.38 -3.80 -29.33
CA ARG A 482 -14.57 -4.65 -29.29
C ARG A 482 -14.24 -6.13 -29.10
N GLU A 483 -13.24 -6.63 -29.84
CA GLU A 483 -12.78 -8.02 -29.75
C GLU A 483 -12.26 -8.36 -28.35
N LEU A 484 -11.40 -7.50 -27.78
CA LEU A 484 -10.89 -7.71 -26.43
C LEU A 484 -12.03 -7.68 -25.39
N ALA A 485 -12.95 -6.71 -25.51
CA ALA A 485 -14.10 -6.60 -24.62
C ALA A 485 -15.01 -7.84 -24.67
N GLN A 486 -15.20 -8.43 -25.85
CA GLN A 486 -15.95 -9.68 -26.06
C GLN A 486 -15.19 -10.91 -25.52
N GLN A 487 -13.87 -10.95 -25.65
CA GLN A 487 -13.05 -12.04 -25.13
C GLN A 487 -13.06 -12.05 -23.58
N ILE A 488 -12.87 -10.91 -22.92
CA ILE A 488 -12.94 -10.82 -21.45
C ILE A 488 -14.37 -10.83 -20.89
N GLY A 489 -15.41 -10.67 -21.73
CA GLY A 489 -16.83 -10.71 -21.36
C GLY A 489 -17.44 -9.41 -20.83
N SER A 490 -16.70 -8.30 -20.83
CA SER A 490 -17.15 -7.00 -20.29
C SER A 490 -18.36 -6.41 -21.01
N HIS A 491 -19.17 -5.59 -20.32
CA HIS A 491 -20.22 -4.81 -20.98
C HIS A 491 -19.61 -3.70 -21.84
N HIS A 492 -19.60 -3.88 -23.16
CA HIS A 492 -18.96 -2.96 -24.10
C HIS A 492 -19.91 -1.89 -24.65
N ILE A 493 -19.41 -0.65 -24.76
CA ILE A 493 -20.12 0.51 -25.29
C ILE A 493 -19.25 1.18 -26.37
N GLY A 494 -19.75 1.27 -27.61
CA GLY A 494 -19.13 2.08 -28.67
C GLY A 494 -19.92 3.36 -28.92
N LEU A 495 -19.25 4.51 -28.98
CA LEU A 495 -19.87 5.80 -29.29
C LEU A 495 -18.94 6.75 -30.05
N HIS A 496 -19.52 7.78 -30.69
CA HIS A 496 -18.79 8.87 -31.35
C HIS A 496 -18.89 10.17 -30.54
N ILE A 497 -17.77 10.86 -30.33
CA ILE A 497 -17.71 12.11 -29.56
C ILE A 497 -17.94 13.36 -30.42
N ASP A 498 -17.91 13.23 -31.74
CA ASP A 498 -17.90 14.34 -32.70
C ASP A 498 -19.08 15.31 -32.58
N PRO A 499 -20.33 14.89 -32.28
CA PRO A 499 -21.42 15.84 -32.04
C PRO A 499 -21.13 16.79 -30.86
N VAL A 500 -20.48 16.29 -29.80
CA VAL A 500 -20.11 17.08 -28.61
C VAL A 500 -18.90 17.97 -28.90
N VAL A 501 -17.88 17.43 -29.59
CA VAL A 501 -16.70 18.21 -30.00
C VAL A 501 -17.10 19.35 -30.95
N LYS A 502 -17.96 19.09 -31.94
CA LYS A 502 -18.43 20.09 -32.91
C LYS A 502 -19.35 21.13 -32.25
N ALA A 503 -20.14 20.76 -31.24
CA ALA A 503 -20.89 21.73 -30.44
C ALA A 503 -19.96 22.67 -29.64
N LEU A 504 -18.90 22.14 -29.01
CA LEU A 504 -17.94 22.94 -28.25
C LEU A 504 -17.09 23.86 -29.13
N VAL A 505 -16.59 23.36 -30.27
CA VAL A 505 -15.84 24.17 -31.24
C VAL A 505 -16.76 25.19 -31.92
N GLY A 506 -18.00 24.81 -32.25
CA GLY A 506 -19.00 25.74 -32.80
C GLY A 506 -19.34 26.89 -31.84
N LEU A 507 -19.45 26.61 -30.53
CA LEU A 507 -19.61 27.65 -29.51
C LEU A 507 -18.39 28.58 -29.43
N PHE A 508 -17.17 28.05 -29.51
CA PHE A 508 -15.95 28.87 -29.58
C PHE A 508 -15.95 29.77 -30.81
N SER A 509 -16.25 29.22 -32.00
CA SER A 509 -16.35 29.99 -33.24
C SER A 509 -17.43 31.08 -33.19
N LEU A 510 -18.59 30.78 -32.61
CA LEU A 510 -19.70 31.74 -32.43
C LEU A 510 -19.34 32.91 -31.52
N VAL A 511 -18.59 32.65 -30.44
CA VAL A 511 -18.22 33.67 -29.44
C VAL A 511 -17.00 34.49 -29.86
N THR A 512 -16.06 33.90 -30.60
CA THR A 512 -14.78 34.55 -30.95
C THR A 512 -14.68 35.03 -32.41
N GLY A 513 -15.55 34.54 -33.30
CA GLY A 513 -15.44 34.75 -34.75
C GLY A 513 -14.31 33.95 -35.41
N ALA A 514 -13.52 33.16 -34.66
CA ALA A 514 -12.38 32.40 -35.17
C ALA A 514 -12.64 30.89 -35.09
N SER A 515 -12.39 30.16 -36.18
CA SER A 515 -12.53 28.69 -36.22
C SER A 515 -11.15 28.03 -36.29
N PRO A 516 -10.69 27.36 -35.21
CA PRO A 516 -9.37 26.71 -35.17
C PRO A 516 -9.30 25.51 -36.12
N ARG A 517 -8.11 25.20 -36.61
CA ARG A 517 -7.87 24.09 -37.56
C ARG A 517 -6.81 23.10 -37.07
N PHE A 518 -6.89 21.86 -37.53
CA PHE A 518 -5.79 20.89 -37.39
C PHE A 518 -4.60 21.31 -38.27
N ALA A 519 -3.39 20.83 -37.95
CA ALA A 519 -2.17 21.15 -38.68
C ALA A 519 -2.26 20.73 -40.17
N VAL A 520 -2.80 19.53 -40.42
CA VAL A 520 -3.12 18.99 -41.76
C VAL A 520 -4.16 19.83 -42.55
N HIS A 521 -4.77 20.84 -41.94
CA HIS A 521 -5.70 21.80 -42.56
C HIS A 521 -5.19 23.25 -42.48
N GLY A 522 -3.90 23.44 -42.24
CA GLY A 522 -3.24 24.75 -42.18
C GLY A 522 -3.47 25.53 -40.88
N GLY A 523 -3.87 24.87 -39.80
CA GLY A 523 -3.88 25.46 -38.46
C GLY A 523 -2.49 25.46 -37.83
N SER A 524 -2.26 26.37 -36.89
CA SER A 524 -1.02 26.41 -36.09
C SER A 524 -0.95 25.26 -35.08
N ASP A 525 0.26 24.91 -34.63
CA ASP A 525 0.52 23.91 -33.56
C ASP A 525 -0.39 24.10 -32.34
N ARG A 526 -0.70 25.37 -32.02
CA ARG A 526 -1.55 25.76 -30.89
C ARG A 526 -3.02 25.42 -31.10
N GLU A 527 -3.54 25.60 -32.31
CA GLU A 527 -4.91 25.21 -32.67
C GLU A 527 -5.03 23.69 -32.75
N ASN A 528 -4.05 23.06 -33.40
CA ASN A 528 -3.96 21.63 -33.56
C ASN A 528 -3.96 20.91 -32.19
N LEU A 529 -3.04 21.31 -31.30
CA LEU A 529 -2.99 20.83 -29.92
C LEU A 529 -4.30 21.15 -29.17
N ALA A 530 -4.92 22.31 -29.38
CA ALA A 530 -6.18 22.65 -28.73
C ALA A 530 -7.34 21.72 -29.16
N LEU A 531 -7.44 21.37 -30.45
CA LEU A 531 -8.47 20.46 -30.98
C LEU A 531 -8.29 19.02 -30.46
N GLN A 532 -7.04 18.53 -30.41
CA GLN A 532 -6.74 17.25 -29.74
C GLN A 532 -7.13 17.27 -28.26
N ASN A 533 -6.75 18.34 -27.54
CA ASN A 533 -7.08 18.54 -26.11
C ASN A 533 -8.61 18.55 -25.87
N VAL A 534 -9.41 19.13 -26.78
CA VAL A 534 -10.89 19.13 -26.65
C VAL A 534 -11.44 17.72 -26.75
N GLN A 535 -11.03 16.94 -27.77
CA GLN A 535 -11.43 15.54 -27.90
C GLN A 535 -11.06 14.72 -26.65
N ALA A 536 -9.83 14.88 -26.15
CA ALA A 536 -9.33 14.16 -24.98
C ALA A 536 -10.13 14.48 -23.69
N ARG A 537 -10.53 15.75 -23.48
CA ARG A 537 -11.37 16.15 -22.34
C ARG A 537 -12.85 15.74 -22.49
N VAL A 538 -13.39 15.75 -23.72
CA VAL A 538 -14.76 15.26 -23.97
C VAL A 538 -14.88 13.78 -23.60
N ARG A 539 -13.87 12.95 -23.91
CA ARG A 539 -13.82 11.55 -23.49
C ARG A 539 -13.86 11.38 -21.96
N MET A 540 -13.19 12.25 -21.20
CA MET A 540 -13.25 12.24 -19.72
C MET A 540 -14.65 12.59 -19.20
N VAL A 541 -15.28 13.64 -19.74
CA VAL A 541 -16.65 14.03 -19.35
C VAL A 541 -17.66 12.92 -19.63
N ILE A 542 -17.54 12.26 -20.80
CA ILE A 542 -18.37 11.10 -21.16
C ILE A 542 -18.09 9.92 -20.24
N ALA A 543 -16.82 9.63 -19.92
CA ALA A 543 -16.45 8.53 -19.04
C ALA A 543 -17.11 8.65 -17.65
N TYR A 544 -17.05 9.82 -17.03
CA TYR A 544 -17.69 10.07 -15.74
C TYR A 544 -19.23 10.01 -15.82
N LEU A 545 -19.84 10.50 -16.90
CA LEU A 545 -21.28 10.40 -17.11
C LEU A 545 -21.75 8.95 -17.19
N PHE A 546 -21.05 8.10 -17.94
CA PHE A 546 -21.38 6.67 -18.05
C PHE A 546 -20.99 5.88 -16.79
N ALA A 547 -19.95 6.27 -16.06
CA ALA A 547 -19.62 5.66 -14.77
C ALA A 547 -20.72 5.90 -13.72
N GLN A 548 -21.39 7.05 -13.76
CA GLN A 548 -22.51 7.38 -12.88
C GLN A 548 -23.85 6.81 -13.34
N LEU A 549 -24.12 6.71 -14.66
CA LEU A 549 -25.45 6.41 -15.19
C LEU A 549 -25.59 5.11 -16.01
N SER A 550 -24.51 4.42 -16.38
CA SER A 550 -24.63 3.20 -17.21
C SER A 550 -25.19 2.00 -16.47
N LEU A 551 -25.14 1.96 -15.12
CA LEU A 551 -25.86 0.96 -14.33
C LEU A 551 -27.35 1.33 -14.22
N TRP A 552 -27.65 2.60 -13.95
CA TRP A 552 -29.02 3.13 -13.92
C TRP A 552 -29.77 2.86 -15.24
N SER A 553 -29.14 3.07 -16.40
CA SER A 553 -29.76 2.78 -17.71
C SER A 553 -29.98 1.30 -18.00
N ARG A 554 -29.33 0.41 -17.23
CA ARG A 554 -29.55 -1.04 -17.20
C ARG A 554 -30.50 -1.49 -16.06
N GLY A 555 -31.07 -0.55 -15.31
CA GLY A 555 -31.92 -0.85 -14.14
C GLY A 555 -31.17 -1.36 -12.89
N ALA A 556 -29.83 -1.26 -12.89
CA ALA A 556 -28.98 -1.70 -11.79
C ALA A 556 -28.64 -0.54 -10.82
N PRO A 557 -28.54 -0.79 -9.50
CA PRO A 557 -28.13 0.21 -8.53
C PRO A 557 -26.60 0.42 -8.51
N GLY A 558 -26.16 1.53 -7.91
CA GLY A 558 -24.75 1.83 -7.69
C GLY A 558 -24.08 2.62 -8.82
N GLY A 559 -22.81 2.96 -8.60
CA GLY A 559 -21.92 3.60 -9.58
C GLY A 559 -20.72 2.72 -9.89
N LEU A 560 -19.92 3.16 -10.87
CA LEU A 560 -18.68 2.54 -11.30
C LEU A 560 -17.48 3.45 -10.95
N LEU A 561 -16.34 2.88 -10.57
CA LEU A 561 -15.07 3.60 -10.49
C LEU A 561 -14.48 3.79 -11.90
N VAL A 562 -14.13 5.02 -12.26
CA VAL A 562 -13.41 5.29 -13.52
C VAL A 562 -11.96 4.82 -13.39
N LEU A 563 -11.53 3.94 -14.29
CA LEU A 563 -10.15 3.45 -14.39
C LEU A 563 -9.32 4.30 -15.36
N GLY A 564 -8.24 4.89 -14.85
CA GLY A 564 -7.21 5.54 -15.66
C GLY A 564 -6.25 4.53 -16.29
N SER A 565 -5.63 4.88 -17.41
CA SER A 565 -4.68 4.00 -18.15
C SER A 565 -3.44 4.74 -18.68
N ALA A 566 -2.97 5.77 -17.97
CA ALA A 566 -1.65 6.36 -18.24
C ALA A 566 -0.55 5.55 -17.52
N ASN A 567 0.59 5.27 -18.18
CA ASN A 567 1.72 4.55 -17.58
C ASN A 567 2.71 5.49 -16.85
N VAL A 568 3.74 4.90 -16.22
CA VAL A 568 4.72 5.64 -15.39
C VAL A 568 5.65 6.55 -16.22
N ASP A 569 5.96 6.19 -17.45
CA ASP A 569 6.92 6.89 -18.32
C ASP A 569 6.28 8.14 -18.95
N GLU A 570 5.04 8.01 -19.44
CA GLU A 570 4.19 9.13 -19.85
C GLU A 570 3.91 10.08 -18.69
N SER A 571 3.62 9.55 -17.51
CA SER A 571 3.41 10.34 -16.29
C SER A 571 4.67 11.11 -15.86
N LEU A 572 5.86 10.56 -16.14
CA LEU A 572 7.14 11.20 -15.85
C LEU A 572 7.45 12.35 -16.81
N LEU A 573 7.27 12.15 -18.13
CA LEU A 573 7.44 13.22 -19.12
C LEU A 573 6.27 14.22 -19.10
N GLY A 574 5.14 13.80 -18.53
CA GLY A 574 3.84 14.47 -18.57
C GLY A 574 3.25 14.51 -19.98
N TYR A 575 3.43 13.44 -20.75
CA TYR A 575 2.86 13.25 -22.09
C TYR A 575 1.40 12.75 -21.97
N LEU A 576 0.51 13.69 -21.64
CA LEU A 576 -0.94 13.49 -21.43
C LEU A 576 -1.67 14.84 -21.48
N THR A 577 -2.96 14.84 -21.82
CA THR A 577 -3.78 16.07 -21.73
C THR A 577 -4.22 16.29 -20.29
N LYS A 578 -3.95 17.48 -19.73
CA LYS A 578 -4.43 17.76 -18.36
C LYS A 578 -5.96 17.75 -18.34
N TYR A 579 -6.53 16.85 -17.52
CA TYR A 579 -7.96 16.52 -17.39
C TYR A 579 -8.60 15.78 -18.57
N ASP A 580 -7.84 14.94 -19.29
CA ASP A 580 -8.38 13.84 -20.11
C ASP A 580 -8.58 12.55 -19.28
N CYS A 581 -8.75 11.39 -19.93
CA CYS A 581 -8.90 10.07 -19.27
C CYS A 581 -7.65 9.58 -18.49
N SER A 582 -6.54 10.32 -18.47
CA SER A 582 -5.47 10.15 -17.48
C SER A 582 -5.88 10.63 -16.08
N SER A 583 -6.96 11.43 -16.01
CA SER A 583 -7.65 11.89 -14.79
C SER A 583 -8.93 11.05 -14.60
N ALA A 584 -8.87 10.16 -13.62
CA ALA A 584 -9.83 9.12 -13.29
C ALA A 584 -9.84 8.92 -11.75
N ASP A 585 -10.59 7.93 -11.24
CA ASP A 585 -10.68 7.71 -9.79
C ASP A 585 -9.45 6.95 -9.26
N ILE A 586 -9.04 5.89 -9.97
CA ILE A 586 -7.83 5.11 -9.70
C ILE A 586 -7.15 4.65 -11.00
N ASN A 587 -5.84 4.41 -10.96
CA ASN A 587 -5.07 3.93 -12.12
C ASN A 587 -4.19 2.73 -11.72
N PRO A 588 -4.53 1.49 -12.11
CA PRO A 588 -3.76 0.30 -11.72
C PRO A 588 -2.41 0.16 -12.46
N ILE A 589 -2.14 0.93 -13.52
CA ILE A 589 -0.92 0.84 -14.33
C ILE A 589 -0.01 2.07 -14.27
N GLY A 590 -0.40 3.16 -13.61
CA GLY A 590 0.40 4.40 -13.53
C GLY A 590 1.71 4.31 -12.75
N GLY A 591 1.97 3.16 -12.11
CA GLY A 591 3.26 2.81 -11.54
C GLY A 591 4.10 1.84 -12.38
N ILE A 592 3.70 1.48 -13.60
CA ILE A 592 4.31 0.42 -14.42
C ILE A 592 4.93 1.01 -15.71
N SER A 593 6.08 0.46 -16.15
CA SER A 593 6.76 0.89 -17.38
C SER A 593 6.05 0.44 -18.65
N LYS A 594 6.15 1.21 -19.75
CA LYS A 594 5.56 0.82 -21.06
C LYS A 594 6.12 -0.51 -21.56
N THR A 595 7.42 -0.75 -21.32
CA THR A 595 8.08 -2.03 -21.65
C THR A 595 7.49 -3.20 -20.88
N ASP A 596 7.17 -3.03 -19.60
CA ASP A 596 6.59 -4.09 -18.77
C ASP A 596 5.11 -4.30 -19.04
N LEU A 597 4.37 -3.25 -19.42
CA LEU A 597 3.00 -3.38 -19.89
C LEU A 597 2.92 -4.22 -21.18
N ARG A 598 3.85 -4.04 -22.13
CA ARG A 598 3.92 -4.92 -23.32
C ARG A 598 4.25 -6.37 -22.95
N ALA A 599 5.17 -6.60 -22.01
CA ALA A 599 5.50 -7.95 -21.54
C ALA A 599 4.34 -8.63 -20.77
N PHE A 600 3.62 -7.87 -19.94
CA PHE A 600 2.43 -8.33 -19.23
C PHE A 600 1.27 -8.64 -20.19
N VAL A 601 1.04 -7.81 -21.20
CA VAL A 601 0.01 -8.05 -22.23
C VAL A 601 0.36 -9.30 -23.06
N GLN A 602 1.65 -9.56 -23.34
CA GLN A 602 2.08 -10.83 -23.95
C GLN A 602 1.78 -12.03 -23.04
N LEU A 603 2.10 -11.96 -21.74
CA LEU A 603 1.72 -13.01 -20.78
C LEU A 603 0.19 -13.25 -20.78
N CYS A 604 -0.62 -12.21 -20.99
CA CYS A 604 -2.08 -12.33 -21.05
C CYS A 604 -2.59 -13.02 -22.31
N VAL A 605 -1.89 -12.93 -23.45
CA VAL A 605 -2.19 -13.74 -24.65
C VAL A 605 -2.19 -15.22 -24.29
N GLU A 606 -1.12 -15.65 -23.61
CA GLU A 606 -0.82 -17.06 -23.33
C GLU A 606 -1.60 -17.58 -22.10
N ARG A 607 -1.55 -16.84 -20.98
CA ARG A 607 -2.16 -17.25 -19.69
C ARG A 607 -3.68 -17.16 -19.69
N PHE A 608 -4.25 -16.17 -20.38
CA PHE A 608 -5.69 -15.89 -20.38
C PHE A 608 -6.38 -16.20 -21.70
N GLN A 609 -5.64 -16.66 -22.71
CA GLN A 609 -6.15 -17.06 -24.04
C GLN A 609 -6.93 -15.93 -24.73
N LEU A 610 -6.31 -14.75 -24.77
CA LEU A 610 -6.88 -13.50 -25.31
C LEU A 610 -6.20 -13.10 -26.63
N PRO A 611 -6.53 -13.73 -27.78
CA PRO A 611 -5.84 -13.48 -29.05
C PRO A 611 -5.99 -12.05 -29.59
N ALA A 612 -7.01 -11.27 -29.17
CA ALA A 612 -7.12 -9.86 -29.54
C ALA A 612 -5.90 -9.03 -29.08
N LEU A 613 -5.22 -9.46 -28.02
CA LEU A 613 -4.02 -8.77 -27.54
C LEU A 613 -2.84 -8.86 -28.53
N GLN A 614 -2.81 -9.85 -29.43
CA GLN A 614 -1.76 -9.98 -30.44
C GLN A 614 -1.82 -8.82 -31.45
N SER A 615 -3.01 -8.46 -31.94
CA SER A 615 -3.19 -7.33 -32.85
C SER A 615 -2.95 -5.98 -32.15
N ILE A 616 -3.28 -5.88 -30.85
CA ILE A 616 -3.00 -4.70 -30.02
C ILE A 616 -1.49 -4.52 -29.76
N LEU A 617 -0.73 -5.61 -29.59
CA LEU A 617 0.73 -5.56 -29.44
C LEU A 617 1.46 -5.25 -30.75
N ALA A 618 0.94 -5.73 -31.88
CA ALA A 618 1.49 -5.52 -33.22
C ALA A 618 1.17 -4.13 -33.80
N ALA A 619 0.09 -3.48 -33.35
CA ALA A 619 -0.27 -2.13 -33.78
C ALA A 619 0.78 -1.08 -33.34
N PRO A 620 1.04 -0.05 -34.16
CA PRO A 620 1.91 1.07 -33.78
C PRO A 620 1.27 1.88 -32.64
N ALA A 621 2.10 2.39 -31.73
CA ALA A 621 1.67 3.24 -30.62
C ALA A 621 1.44 4.68 -31.12
N THR A 622 0.20 5.14 -31.08
CA THR A 622 -0.22 6.44 -31.61
C THR A 622 -1.53 6.92 -30.98
N ALA A 623 -1.73 8.23 -30.95
CA ALA A 623 -2.97 8.88 -30.57
C ALA A 623 -3.75 9.33 -31.82
N GLU A 624 -4.85 8.62 -32.16
CA GLU A 624 -5.76 8.94 -33.27
C GLU A 624 -6.63 10.19 -32.98
N LEU A 625 -5.98 11.33 -32.79
CA LEU A 625 -6.57 12.63 -32.44
C LEU A 625 -6.50 13.65 -33.58
N GLU A 626 -5.65 13.43 -34.59
CA GLU A 626 -5.54 14.25 -35.81
C GLU A 626 -6.09 13.51 -37.04
N PRO A 627 -6.60 14.23 -38.06
CA PRO A 627 -7.04 13.61 -39.31
C PRO A 627 -5.87 12.93 -40.05
N LEU A 628 -6.11 11.70 -40.51
CA LEU A 628 -5.11 10.83 -41.13
C LEU A 628 -4.51 11.43 -42.41
N ALA A 629 -3.21 11.76 -42.38
CA ALA A 629 -2.47 12.22 -43.55
C ALA A 629 -2.43 11.13 -44.63
N HIS A 630 -3.11 11.36 -45.76
CA HIS A 630 -3.26 10.39 -46.85
C HIS A 630 -3.80 9.01 -46.42
N GLY A 631 -4.66 8.97 -45.40
CA GLY A 631 -5.20 7.72 -44.86
C GLY A 631 -4.20 6.91 -44.03
N ARG A 632 -3.11 7.53 -43.58
CA ARG A 632 -2.16 6.95 -42.61
C ARG A 632 -2.10 7.81 -41.35
N VAL A 633 -1.73 7.17 -40.26
CA VAL A 633 -1.40 7.81 -38.98
C VAL A 633 -0.24 8.80 -39.20
N SER A 634 -0.39 10.02 -38.68
CA SER A 634 0.57 11.11 -38.90
C SER A 634 1.89 10.94 -38.16
N GLN A 635 1.87 10.37 -36.95
CA GLN A 635 3.01 10.31 -36.03
C GLN A 635 2.81 9.24 -34.94
N THR A 636 3.90 8.67 -34.41
CA THR A 636 3.90 7.77 -33.25
C THR A 636 4.19 8.50 -31.93
N ASP A 637 3.81 7.89 -30.81
CA ASP A 637 4.01 8.47 -29.47
C ASP A 637 5.48 8.82 -29.18
N GLU A 638 6.42 7.96 -29.58
CA GLU A 638 7.86 8.16 -29.34
C GLU A 638 8.44 9.33 -30.16
N GLU A 639 7.88 9.58 -31.35
CA GLU A 639 8.29 10.69 -32.21
C GLU A 639 7.83 12.05 -31.66
N ASP A 640 6.60 12.17 -31.15
CA ASP A 640 6.13 13.42 -30.50
C ASP A 640 6.76 13.62 -29.12
N MET A 641 6.96 12.55 -28.35
CA MET A 641 7.80 12.59 -27.16
C MET A 641 9.25 12.98 -27.50
N GLY A 642 9.74 12.69 -28.71
CA GLY A 642 11.11 12.98 -29.17
C GLY A 642 12.16 12.12 -28.45
N MET A 643 11.74 10.96 -27.94
CA MET A 643 12.53 9.99 -27.19
C MET A 643 11.73 8.70 -27.03
N THR A 644 12.43 7.56 -27.04
CA THR A 644 11.81 6.25 -26.88
C THR A 644 11.37 5.98 -25.44
N TYR A 645 10.42 5.07 -25.24
CA TYR A 645 10.05 4.54 -23.93
C TYR A 645 11.25 3.88 -23.22
N ALA A 646 12.13 3.22 -23.98
CA ALA A 646 13.37 2.63 -23.44
C ALA A 646 14.30 3.70 -22.83
N GLU A 647 14.48 4.83 -23.52
CA GLU A 647 15.21 5.98 -22.98
C GLU A 647 14.49 6.61 -21.79
N LEU A 648 13.16 6.77 -21.84
CA LEU A 648 12.36 7.32 -20.75
C LEU A 648 12.51 6.54 -19.44
N SER A 649 12.45 5.21 -19.49
CA SER A 649 12.66 4.39 -18.29
C SER A 649 14.11 4.48 -17.78
N VAL A 650 15.12 4.71 -18.65
CA VAL A 650 16.49 5.03 -18.24
C VAL A 650 16.56 6.41 -17.57
N TYR A 651 15.99 7.46 -18.15
CA TYR A 651 15.94 8.80 -17.55
C TYR A 651 15.22 8.76 -16.19
N GLY A 652 14.12 8.04 -16.07
CA GLY A 652 13.37 7.82 -14.84
C GLY A 652 14.21 7.15 -13.76
N ARG A 653 14.81 5.99 -14.06
CA ARG A 653 15.69 5.27 -13.13
C ARG A 653 16.90 6.11 -12.71
N LEU A 654 17.55 6.82 -13.64
CA LEU A 654 18.66 7.73 -13.30
C LEU A 654 18.21 8.87 -12.38
N ARG A 655 17.12 9.58 -12.73
CA ARG A 655 16.56 10.71 -11.97
C ARG A 655 16.11 10.33 -10.55
N LYS A 656 15.45 9.17 -10.39
CA LYS A 656 14.75 8.79 -9.15
C LYS A 656 15.46 7.72 -8.32
N VAL A 657 16.04 6.69 -8.95
CA VAL A 657 16.81 5.66 -8.25
C VAL A 657 18.24 6.16 -8.01
N ALA A 658 18.97 6.53 -9.07
CA ALA A 658 20.34 7.06 -8.97
C ALA A 658 20.43 8.56 -8.61
N LYS A 659 19.29 9.20 -8.31
CA LYS A 659 19.16 10.57 -7.78
C LYS A 659 19.78 11.69 -8.65
N THR A 660 19.96 11.48 -9.96
CA THR A 660 20.70 12.44 -10.81
C THR A 660 19.91 13.69 -11.17
N GLY A 661 20.58 14.85 -11.09
CA GLY A 661 20.19 16.07 -11.81
C GLY A 661 20.74 16.09 -13.25
N PRO A 662 20.48 17.16 -14.04
CA PRO A 662 20.82 17.18 -15.47
C PRO A 662 22.29 16.86 -15.78
N TYR A 663 23.22 17.54 -15.09
CA TYR A 663 24.66 17.34 -15.30
C TYR A 663 25.10 15.91 -14.93
N SER A 664 24.66 15.39 -13.78
CA SER A 664 24.98 14.03 -13.34
C SER A 664 24.34 12.93 -14.21
N MET A 665 23.19 13.21 -14.83
CA MET A 665 22.56 12.31 -15.79
C MET A 665 23.37 12.29 -17.10
N PHE A 666 23.73 13.47 -17.62
CA PHE A 666 24.62 13.62 -18.77
C PHE A 666 25.95 12.88 -18.56
N CYS A 667 26.65 13.08 -17.44
CA CYS A 667 27.92 12.39 -17.17
C CYS A 667 27.78 10.86 -17.09
N LYS A 668 26.64 10.31 -16.65
CA LYS A 668 26.40 8.86 -16.70
C LYS A 668 26.07 8.36 -18.10
N LEU A 669 25.27 9.10 -18.85
CA LEU A 669 24.87 8.71 -20.20
C LEU A 669 26.00 8.87 -21.23
N LEU A 670 26.99 9.73 -20.97
CA LEU A 670 28.24 9.76 -21.76
C LEU A 670 28.94 8.40 -21.79
N ASP A 671 28.96 7.68 -20.66
CA ASP A 671 29.58 6.36 -20.54
C ASP A 671 28.60 5.23 -20.94
N MET A 672 27.32 5.32 -20.54
CA MET A 672 26.33 4.30 -20.89
C MET A 672 25.99 4.25 -22.40
N TRP A 673 26.11 5.36 -23.12
CA TRP A 673 25.77 5.48 -24.54
C TRP A 673 26.96 5.88 -25.44
N ARG A 674 28.20 5.80 -24.93
CA ARG A 674 29.45 6.15 -25.63
C ARG A 674 29.56 5.62 -27.07
N ASP A 675 29.10 4.39 -27.32
CA ASP A 675 29.23 3.70 -28.60
C ASP A 675 28.02 3.98 -29.54
N THR A 676 27.03 4.77 -29.09
CA THR A 676 25.76 5.05 -29.81
C THR A 676 25.39 6.53 -29.90
N CYS A 677 26.00 7.41 -29.10
CA CYS A 677 25.73 8.84 -29.05
C CYS A 677 27.00 9.65 -28.76
N SER A 678 27.25 10.69 -29.54
CA SER A 678 28.29 11.67 -29.25
C SER A 678 27.98 12.50 -28.00
N PRO A 679 28.98 13.15 -27.35
CA PRO A 679 28.73 14.01 -26.20
C PRO A 679 27.68 15.09 -26.45
N ARG A 680 27.62 15.64 -27.67
CA ARG A 680 26.60 16.60 -28.10
C ARG A 680 25.19 15.98 -28.10
N GLN A 681 25.03 14.80 -28.69
CA GLN A 681 23.74 14.08 -28.75
C GLN A 681 23.24 13.70 -27.35
N VAL A 682 24.12 13.23 -26.45
CA VAL A 682 23.75 12.94 -25.05
C VAL A 682 23.31 14.22 -24.33
N ALA A 683 24.02 15.33 -24.51
CA ALA A 683 23.65 16.62 -23.93
C ALA A 683 22.26 17.09 -24.38
N ASP A 684 21.97 17.00 -25.68
CA ASP A 684 20.71 17.50 -26.23
C ASP A 684 19.51 16.60 -25.86
N LYS A 685 19.70 15.27 -25.81
CA LYS A 685 18.73 14.33 -25.22
C LYS A 685 18.40 14.66 -23.77
N VAL A 686 19.42 14.87 -22.92
CA VAL A 686 19.24 15.21 -21.49
C VAL A 686 18.58 16.58 -21.31
N LYS A 687 18.95 17.59 -22.12
CA LYS A 687 18.28 18.90 -22.12
C LYS A 687 16.79 18.77 -22.50
N CYS A 688 16.48 18.00 -23.55
CA CYS A 688 15.11 17.77 -24.00
C CYS A 688 14.27 17.15 -22.88
N PHE A 689 14.74 16.04 -22.28
CA PHE A 689 14.08 15.37 -21.17
C PHE A 689 13.81 16.33 -19.99
N PHE A 690 14.84 17.00 -19.45
CA PHE A 690 14.64 17.88 -18.30
C PHE A 690 13.78 19.11 -18.63
N SER A 691 13.78 19.60 -19.87
CA SER A 691 12.89 20.66 -20.33
C SER A 691 11.43 20.18 -20.35
N LYS A 692 11.11 19.09 -21.07
CA LYS A 692 9.75 18.53 -21.14
C LYS A 692 9.22 18.13 -19.74
N TYR A 693 10.01 17.40 -18.94
CA TYR A 693 9.69 17.07 -17.54
C TYR A 693 9.35 18.32 -16.71
N SER A 694 10.18 19.37 -16.77
CA SER A 694 10.03 20.54 -15.89
C SER A 694 8.88 21.46 -16.32
N MET A 695 8.57 21.54 -17.61
CA MET A 695 7.36 22.21 -18.11
C MET A 695 6.09 21.47 -17.69
N ASN A 696 6.08 20.14 -17.83
CA ASN A 696 4.87 19.34 -17.60
C ASN A 696 4.65 18.92 -16.13
N ARG A 697 5.58 19.15 -15.19
CA ARG A 697 5.44 18.69 -13.80
C ARG A 697 4.13 19.16 -13.11
N HIS A 698 3.59 20.31 -13.51
CA HIS A 698 2.29 20.82 -13.07
C HIS A 698 1.09 19.91 -13.42
N LYS A 699 1.25 18.90 -14.26
CA LYS A 699 0.23 17.86 -14.53
C LYS A 699 0.20 16.81 -13.42
N MET A 700 1.37 16.40 -12.93
CA MET A 700 1.53 15.37 -11.88
C MET A 700 0.84 15.72 -10.56
N THR A 701 0.73 17.02 -10.23
CA THR A 701 0.07 17.49 -8.99
C THR A 701 -1.43 17.20 -8.93
N THR A 702 -2.04 16.81 -10.05
CA THR A 702 -3.48 16.49 -10.15
C THR A 702 -3.72 15.24 -11.00
N LEU A 703 -2.75 14.32 -11.09
CA LEU A 703 -2.95 13.04 -11.78
C LEU A 703 -3.62 12.03 -10.83
N THR A 704 -4.34 11.08 -11.42
CA THR A 704 -4.99 9.95 -10.75
C THR A 704 -4.06 9.23 -9.76
N PRO A 705 -4.51 8.87 -8.54
CA PRO A 705 -3.75 8.00 -7.65
C PRO A 705 -3.53 6.63 -8.31
N ALA A 706 -2.27 6.24 -8.45
CA ALA A 706 -1.88 5.04 -9.17
C ALA A 706 -1.18 4.00 -8.28
N TYR A 707 -1.42 2.72 -8.56
CA TYR A 707 -0.75 1.58 -7.91
C TYR A 707 0.77 1.79 -7.87
N HIS A 708 1.39 1.58 -6.72
CA HIS A 708 2.85 1.69 -6.59
C HIS A 708 3.54 0.37 -7.00
N ALA A 709 4.18 0.35 -8.18
CA ALA A 709 5.01 -0.77 -8.64
C ALA A 709 6.48 -0.34 -8.83
N GLU A 710 6.76 0.61 -9.72
CA GLU A 710 8.14 0.99 -10.06
C GLU A 710 8.81 1.91 -9.03
N SER A 711 10.04 1.53 -8.70
CA SER A 711 10.97 2.25 -7.81
C SER A 711 11.37 3.65 -8.32
N TYR A 712 11.01 3.99 -9.58
CA TYR A 712 11.27 5.28 -10.20
C TYR A 712 10.03 6.17 -10.38
N SER A 713 8.87 5.80 -9.82
CA SER A 713 7.59 6.51 -9.96
C SER A 713 7.69 8.04 -9.77
N PRO A 714 6.98 8.84 -10.59
CA PRO A 714 6.99 10.30 -10.51
C PRO A 714 5.99 10.88 -9.49
N ASP A 715 5.17 10.08 -8.79
CA ASP A 715 4.05 10.59 -7.95
C ASP A 715 4.44 11.71 -6.98
N ASP A 716 3.74 12.84 -7.06
CA ASP A 716 3.99 14.03 -6.24
C ASP A 716 3.33 13.95 -4.84
N ASN A 717 2.37 13.05 -4.62
CA ASN A 717 1.58 12.98 -3.38
C ASN A 717 2.31 12.28 -2.22
N ARG A 718 3.08 11.24 -2.53
CA ARG A 718 3.77 10.36 -1.58
C ARG A 718 5.22 10.11 -2.00
N PHE A 719 5.45 9.59 -3.21
CA PHE A 719 6.75 8.97 -3.48
C PHE A 719 7.86 9.95 -3.88
N ASP A 720 7.55 11.00 -4.63
CA ASP A 720 8.51 11.91 -5.26
C ASP A 720 8.09 13.38 -5.13
N LEU A 721 8.15 13.92 -3.92
CA LEU A 721 7.93 15.35 -3.65
C LEU A 721 8.88 16.23 -4.49
N ARG A 722 8.34 17.09 -5.36
CA ARG A 722 9.13 18.02 -6.20
C ARG A 722 8.46 19.40 -6.31
N PRO A 723 9.21 20.46 -6.67
CA PRO A 723 8.61 21.68 -7.21
C PRO A 723 7.81 21.37 -8.48
N PHE A 724 6.66 22.03 -8.66
CA PHE A 724 5.89 22.01 -9.92
C PHE A 724 6.04 23.30 -10.74
N LEU A 725 6.68 24.33 -10.18
CA LEU A 725 7.09 25.56 -10.85
C LEU A 725 8.62 25.59 -10.90
N TYR A 726 9.19 25.34 -12.08
CA TYR A 726 10.63 25.33 -12.33
C TYR A 726 11.06 26.49 -13.23
N ASN A 727 12.34 26.89 -13.13
CA ASN A 727 13.00 27.57 -14.25
C ASN A 727 13.36 26.52 -15.31
N THR A 728 12.46 26.31 -16.27
CA THR A 728 12.52 25.24 -17.27
C THR A 728 13.69 25.36 -18.25
N ARG A 729 14.43 26.48 -18.24
CA ARG A 729 15.66 26.68 -19.02
C ARG A 729 16.92 26.10 -18.37
N TRP A 730 16.84 25.65 -17.10
CA TRP A 730 17.95 25.07 -16.32
C TRP A 730 19.32 25.75 -16.54
N PRO A 731 19.41 27.10 -16.47
CA PRO A 731 20.47 27.87 -17.13
C PRO A 731 21.87 27.71 -16.50
N TRP A 732 21.97 27.19 -15.28
CA TRP A 732 23.24 26.81 -14.67
C TRP A 732 23.63 25.40 -15.11
N GLN A 733 22.74 24.44 -14.94
CA GLN A 733 22.98 23.02 -15.18
C GLN A 733 23.27 22.74 -16.66
N PHE A 734 22.54 23.37 -17.58
CA PHE A 734 22.78 23.25 -19.02
C PHE A 734 24.08 23.93 -19.46
N ARG A 735 24.53 24.99 -18.76
CA ARG A 735 25.86 25.60 -18.99
C ARG A 735 26.99 24.68 -18.53
N CYS A 736 26.83 23.99 -17.39
CA CYS A 736 27.79 22.96 -16.96
C CYS A 736 27.91 21.84 -17.99
N ILE A 737 26.78 21.39 -18.58
CA ILE A 737 26.78 20.41 -19.67
C ILE A 737 27.53 20.97 -20.89
N GLU A 738 27.20 22.17 -21.38
CA GLU A 738 27.88 22.78 -22.54
C GLU A 738 29.39 22.91 -22.36
N ASN A 739 29.85 23.41 -21.20
CA ASN A 739 31.28 23.51 -20.90
C ASN A 739 31.98 22.14 -20.97
N GLN A 740 31.31 21.08 -20.52
CA GLN A 740 31.86 19.72 -20.51
C GLN A 740 31.84 19.08 -21.91
N VAL A 741 30.82 19.34 -22.73
CA VAL A 741 30.78 18.92 -24.13
C VAL A 741 31.89 19.60 -24.93
N LEU A 742 32.05 20.92 -24.79
CA LEU A 742 33.12 21.67 -25.47
C LEU A 742 34.53 21.20 -25.06
N GLN A 743 34.72 20.79 -23.80
CA GLN A 743 35.98 20.19 -23.36
C GLN A 743 36.26 18.82 -24.02
N LEU A 744 35.23 17.99 -24.20
CA LEU A 744 35.35 16.67 -24.84
C LEU A 744 35.56 16.79 -26.36
N GLU A 745 34.77 17.64 -27.02
CA GLU A 745 34.93 17.98 -28.45
C GLU A 745 36.28 18.64 -28.75
N GLY A 746 36.85 19.37 -27.78
CA GLY A 746 38.19 19.96 -27.89
C GLY A 746 39.31 18.92 -27.78
N ARG A 747 39.19 17.94 -26.86
CA ARG A 747 40.16 16.84 -26.74
C ARG A 747 40.17 15.93 -27.95
N GLN A 748 39.00 15.56 -28.48
CA GLN A 748 38.91 14.72 -29.67
C GLN A 748 39.60 15.34 -30.89
N ARG A 749 39.67 16.69 -31.00
CA ARG A 749 40.46 17.36 -32.04
C ARG A 749 41.95 17.22 -31.76
N GLN A 750 42.40 17.51 -30.54
CA GLN A 750 43.81 17.38 -30.14
C GLN A 750 44.34 15.92 -30.23
N GLU A 751 43.48 14.92 -30.07
CA GLU A 751 43.79 13.50 -30.25
C GLU A 751 43.81 13.07 -31.74
N LEU A 752 43.18 13.83 -32.64
CA LEU A 752 43.25 13.63 -34.10
C LEU A 752 44.41 14.41 -34.73
N ASP A 753 44.65 15.65 -34.27
CA ASP A 753 45.73 16.54 -34.71
C ASP A 753 47.13 16.08 -34.21
N GLY A 754 47.21 14.98 -33.45
CA GLY A 754 48.42 14.45 -32.82
C GLY A 754 48.87 13.08 -33.34
N VAL A 755 48.47 12.69 -34.55
CA VAL A 755 48.71 11.36 -35.17
C VAL A 755 49.50 11.45 -36.49
N ASP A 756 50.05 12.63 -36.81
CA ASP A 756 51.03 12.87 -37.89
C ASP A 756 52.49 12.63 -37.40
#